data_AF-A0A7J6HYY7-F1
#
_entry.id   AF-A0A7J6HYY7-F1
#
_cell.length_a   1.000
_cell.length_b   1.000
_cell.length_c   1.000
_cell.angle_alpha   90.00
_cell.angle_beta   90.00
_cell.angle_gamma   90.00
#
_symmetry.space_group_name_H-M   'P 1'
#
loop_
_entity.id
_entity.type
_entity.pdbx_description
1 polymer ?
#
loop_
_entity_poly.entity_id
_entity_poly.type
_entity_poly.pdbx_seq_one_letter_code
_entity_poly.pdbx_strand_id
1 'polypeptide(L)'
;MERSVSLSFLSILLLIISPLSSASFNDGMSFAKSSFPSGQAQKFIRDLNLFPQRDVNLVDGTDSLDQSKRLVEKSFRMPNLADSGGVSVEDLGHHAGYYKIEHSYDARMFYLFFESRSSKKDPVVIWLTGGPGCSSELAVFYENGPFNIADNLSLVWNPYGWDKASNLLYVDQPTGTGFSYSSDRRDIRHNEEGVSNDLYDFLQAFFAEHPHLADNDFYITGESYAGHYIPAFAARVHRGNKVNEGIHINLKGFAIGNGLTDPAIQYKAYTDYALDNGIITKSDYNHINLLVQPCELAIKLCGTDGTVSCMASYFVCNLVFSSILARAGNINYYDIRKKCVGSLCYDFSNMEKFLNQKPVRDALGVGEIEFVSCSRTVYEAMLLDWMRNLEVGIPALLEDGVKLLIYAGEYDLICNWLGNSRWVHAMEWSGQKEFGASSEVPFLVDGSEAGVLKSHGPLSFLKVHDAGHMVPMDQPKAALEMLIRWTRGNLSEIAVEPDNLEPYQTTVHFSSWIYVSSHCSILCSPFSLSLADSPKFNLLYLVISMLILFMKFIIIHTGTEGPLEVAEESKFVPLNAEDAQYGPPALLLLGFEVEEIGKIQQFLKELDGEFLQIILCTEDMITRSLWEAINTKQPNLKEVKIAKSLPRICFFSGLSGEEMIMFIDAFPEAGLEPAIFAALVPNSADKPMQEVIEEIMGDHEMM
;
A
#
# COMPACT_ATOMS: atom_id res chain seq x y z
N MET A 1 48.33 44.16 -0.04
CA MET A 1 48.61 45.31 -0.91
C MET A 1 48.64 44.79 -2.33
N GLU A 2 47.47 44.80 -2.98
CA GLU A 2 47.07 45.77 -4.04
C GLU A 2 47.55 45.28 -5.42
N ARG A 3 46.68 44.66 -6.23
CA ARG A 3 45.83 45.27 -7.31
C ARG A 3 46.69 46.04 -8.33
N SER A 4 46.57 45.95 -9.64
CA SER A 4 45.62 45.36 -10.60
C SER A 4 46.07 45.85 -11.97
N VAL A 5 46.03 45.07 -13.07
CA VAL A 5 45.90 45.62 -14.43
C VAL A 5 45.18 44.61 -15.32
N SER A 6 44.20 45.10 -16.07
CA SER A 6 43.39 44.39 -17.07
C SER A 6 43.60 45.03 -18.46
N LEU A 7 43.16 44.29 -19.49
CA LEU A 7 42.84 44.65 -20.87
C LEU A 7 43.90 44.44 -21.98
N SER A 8 43.74 43.29 -22.66
CA SER A 8 43.34 43.13 -24.08
C SER A 8 43.98 43.99 -25.17
N PHE A 9 44.48 43.38 -26.26
CA PHE A 9 44.06 43.65 -27.65
C PHE A 9 44.81 42.77 -28.70
N LEU A 10 44.02 42.09 -29.56
CA LEU A 10 44.18 41.72 -31.00
C LEU A 10 45.51 41.11 -31.51
N SER A 11 45.62 39.87 -32.02
CA SER A 11 44.98 39.19 -33.19
C SER A 11 45.83 39.17 -34.48
N ILE A 12 45.93 37.95 -35.05
CA ILE A 12 46.20 37.55 -36.45
C ILE A 12 47.65 37.21 -36.86
N LEU A 13 47.93 35.89 -36.98
CA LEU A 13 48.47 35.30 -38.21
C LEU A 13 48.08 33.80 -38.35
N LEU A 14 47.19 33.51 -39.31
CA LEU A 14 46.87 32.22 -39.95
C LEU A 14 47.98 31.94 -41.00
N LEU A 15 48.56 30.75 -41.26
CA LEU A 15 48.03 29.46 -41.73
C LEU A 15 49.23 28.50 -41.97
N ILE A 16 49.04 27.17 -41.81
CA ILE A 16 49.56 25.99 -42.58
C ILE A 16 49.12 24.70 -41.81
N ILE A 17 47.94 24.10 -42.11
CA ILE A 17 47.71 22.80 -42.84
C ILE A 17 48.26 21.56 -42.08
N SER A 18 47.55 20.96 -41.10
CA SER A 18 46.57 19.81 -41.13
C SER A 18 47.20 18.38 -41.07
N PRO A 19 46.47 17.29 -40.73
CA PRO A 19 45.51 17.06 -39.64
C PRO A 19 45.88 15.81 -38.78
N LEU A 20 45.55 15.76 -37.48
CA LEU A 20 45.32 14.50 -36.74
C LEU A 20 44.68 14.76 -35.37
N SER A 21 43.39 14.42 -35.28
CA SER A 21 42.64 13.90 -34.14
C SER A 21 42.91 14.50 -32.75
N SER A 22 42.06 15.45 -32.34
CA SER A 22 41.87 15.82 -30.94
C SER A 22 41.09 14.72 -30.21
N ALA A 23 41.73 14.06 -29.25
CA ALA A 23 41.04 13.34 -28.19
C ALA A 23 40.38 14.37 -27.27
N SER A 24 39.05 14.40 -27.27
CA SER A 24 38.28 15.15 -26.28
C SER A 24 38.15 14.30 -25.03
N PHE A 25 38.52 14.88 -23.88
CA PHE A 25 38.05 14.42 -22.57
C PHE A 25 36.52 14.37 -22.61
N ASN A 26 35.96 13.21 -22.25
CA ASN A 26 34.53 13.03 -22.03
C ASN A 26 34.39 12.34 -20.67
N ASP A 27 34.23 13.15 -19.62
CA ASP A 27 33.73 12.67 -18.33
C ASP A 27 32.24 12.41 -18.50
N GLY A 28 31.89 11.15 -18.70
CA GLY A 28 30.51 10.70 -18.84
C GLY A 28 29.82 10.60 -17.48
N MET A 29 29.33 11.73 -16.96
CA MET A 29 28.20 11.76 -16.03
C MET A 29 26.93 11.42 -16.84
N SER A 30 26.66 10.13 -17.00
CA SER A 30 25.37 9.66 -17.49
C SER A 30 24.38 9.71 -16.33
N PHE A 31 23.64 10.80 -16.19
CA PHE A 31 22.34 10.73 -15.51
C PHE A 31 21.51 9.67 -16.23
N ALA A 32 21.06 8.66 -15.48
CA ALA A 32 20.22 7.62 -16.04
C ALA A 32 18.98 8.29 -16.65
N LYS A 33 18.65 7.95 -17.91
CA LYS A 33 17.40 8.34 -18.55
C LYS A 33 16.24 7.99 -17.62
N SER A 34 15.54 9.01 -17.12
CA SER A 34 14.26 8.86 -16.45
C SER A 34 13.28 8.24 -17.44
N SER A 35 12.84 7.01 -17.18
CA SER A 35 11.71 6.41 -17.92
C SER A 35 10.41 6.78 -17.23
N PHE A 36 9.44 7.26 -18.00
CA PHE A 36 8.06 7.55 -17.58
C PHE A 36 7.44 6.42 -16.72
N PRO A 37 6.55 6.72 -15.75
CA PRO A 37 5.81 5.72 -14.98
C PRO A 37 4.95 4.81 -15.88
N SER A 38 4.39 5.32 -16.98
CA SER A 38 3.70 4.49 -17.97
C SER A 38 4.64 3.54 -18.70
N GLY A 39 5.91 3.91 -18.89
CA GLY A 39 6.95 3.08 -19.52
C GLY A 39 7.55 2.05 -18.57
N GLN A 40 7.66 2.38 -17.28
CA GLN A 40 8.09 1.42 -16.24
C GLN A 40 6.96 0.46 -15.89
N ALA A 41 5.71 0.95 -15.80
CA ALA A 41 4.50 0.14 -15.72
C ALA A 41 4.29 -0.69 -17.00
N GLN A 42 4.45 -0.15 -18.21
CA GLN A 42 4.37 -0.92 -19.47
C GLN A 42 5.47 -1.97 -19.58
N LYS A 43 6.68 -1.67 -19.12
CA LYS A 43 7.78 -2.63 -19.08
C LYS A 43 7.48 -3.73 -18.05
N PHE A 44 6.96 -3.37 -16.88
CA PHE A 44 6.45 -4.32 -15.89
C PHE A 44 5.29 -5.16 -16.47
N ILE A 45 4.34 -4.54 -17.18
CA ILE A 45 3.17 -5.15 -17.84
C ILE A 45 3.59 -6.08 -19.01
N ARG A 46 4.62 -5.72 -19.77
CA ARG A 46 5.20 -6.59 -20.81
C ARG A 46 6.03 -7.73 -20.23
N ASP A 47 6.77 -7.47 -19.14
CA ASP A 47 7.58 -8.46 -18.44
C ASP A 47 6.71 -9.41 -17.57
N LEU A 48 5.48 -9.00 -17.23
CA LEU A 48 4.44 -9.75 -16.51
C LEU A 48 3.71 -10.78 -17.38
N ASN A 49 3.72 -10.64 -18.71
CA ASN A 49 2.99 -11.52 -19.64
C ASN A 49 1.51 -11.80 -19.23
N LEU A 50 0.90 -10.86 -18.50
CA LEU A 50 -0.49 -10.89 -18.04
C LEU A 50 -1.40 -10.30 -19.13
N PHE A 51 -1.74 -11.12 -20.13
CA PHE A 51 -2.87 -10.83 -21.02
C PHE A 51 -4.09 -11.67 -20.63
N PRO A 52 -4.83 -11.35 -19.54
CA PRO A 52 -6.24 -11.68 -19.52
C PRO A 52 -6.94 -10.81 -20.58
N GLN A 53 -8.01 -11.29 -21.19
CA GLN A 53 -8.79 -10.48 -22.16
C GLN A 53 -9.41 -9.22 -21.53
N ARG A 54 -9.42 -9.11 -20.19
CA ARG A 54 -9.94 -7.97 -19.41
C ARG A 54 -9.05 -7.70 -18.19
N ASP A 55 -8.76 -6.42 -17.92
CA ASP A 55 -7.87 -5.94 -16.84
C ASP A 55 -8.41 -6.16 -15.41
N VAL A 56 -9.70 -6.47 -15.28
CA VAL A 56 -10.44 -6.72 -14.03
C VAL A 56 -11.50 -7.77 -14.34
N ASN A 57 -11.96 -8.49 -13.33
CA ASN A 57 -13.27 -9.14 -13.37
C ASN A 57 -14.39 -8.08 -13.33
N LEU A 58 -14.40 -7.15 -14.28
CA LEU A 58 -15.55 -6.34 -14.60
C LEU A 58 -16.36 -7.16 -15.60
N VAL A 59 -17.40 -7.81 -15.10
CA VAL A 59 -18.23 -8.69 -15.94
C VAL A 59 -19.26 -7.83 -16.66
N ASP A 60 -19.05 -7.62 -17.96
CA ASP A 60 -20.07 -7.04 -18.86
C ASP A 60 -21.23 -8.03 -19.03
N GLY A 61 -22.29 -7.87 -18.23
CA GLY A 61 -23.55 -8.61 -18.39
C GLY A 61 -23.98 -9.37 -17.14
N THR A 62 -25.29 -9.57 -17.03
CA THR A 62 -25.94 -10.31 -15.94
C THR A 62 -25.69 -11.80 -16.10
N ASP A 63 -24.52 -12.29 -15.70
CA ASP A 63 -24.29 -13.72 -15.72
C ASP A 63 -25.13 -14.41 -14.63
N SER A 64 -25.74 -15.53 -15.02
CA SER A 64 -26.88 -16.17 -14.37
C SER A 64 -26.56 -16.99 -13.10
N LEU A 65 -25.66 -16.47 -12.25
CA LEU A 65 -25.53 -16.97 -10.88
C LEU A 65 -26.74 -16.49 -10.09
N ASP A 66 -27.48 -17.42 -9.47
CA ASP A 66 -28.76 -17.21 -8.78
C ASP A 66 -28.82 -15.87 -8.01
N GLN A 67 -29.44 -14.86 -8.63
CA GLN A 67 -29.44 -13.47 -8.16
C GLN A 67 -30.21 -13.28 -6.84
N SER A 68 -30.83 -14.34 -6.31
CA SER A 68 -31.68 -14.28 -5.12
C SER A 68 -30.95 -14.57 -3.80
N LYS A 69 -29.74 -15.15 -3.82
CA LYS A 69 -29.01 -15.54 -2.60
C LYS A 69 -27.82 -14.63 -2.31
N ARG A 70 -27.71 -14.21 -1.04
CA ARG A 70 -26.64 -13.31 -0.54
C ARG A 70 -25.27 -13.99 -0.51
N LEU A 71 -25.24 -15.27 -0.15
CA LEU A 71 -24.09 -16.17 -0.26
C LEU A 71 -24.44 -17.31 -1.20
N VAL A 72 -23.60 -17.54 -2.20
CA VAL A 72 -23.69 -18.69 -3.11
C VAL A 72 -22.46 -19.55 -2.84
N GLU A 73 -22.64 -20.58 -2.03
CA GLU A 73 -21.58 -21.53 -1.68
C GLU A 73 -21.82 -22.89 -2.36
N LYS A 74 -20.74 -23.53 -2.79
CA LYS A 74 -20.72 -24.91 -3.25
C LYS A 74 -19.65 -25.68 -2.51
N SER A 75 -19.99 -26.89 -2.08
CA SER A 75 -18.97 -27.88 -1.76
C SER A 75 -18.20 -28.20 -3.05
N PHE A 76 -16.89 -28.05 -3.00
CA PHE A 76 -16.01 -28.31 -4.13
C PHE A 76 -15.01 -29.40 -3.79
N ARG A 77 -14.44 -30.00 -4.84
CA ARG A 77 -13.31 -30.91 -4.72
C ARG A 77 -12.24 -30.44 -5.68
N MET A 78 -11.04 -30.27 -5.17
CA MET A 78 -9.90 -29.91 -5.99
C MET A 78 -9.61 -31.04 -6.99
N PRO A 79 -9.66 -30.78 -8.32
CA PRO A 79 -9.25 -31.78 -9.30
C PRO A 79 -7.73 -32.00 -9.22
N ASN A 80 -7.27 -33.15 -9.71
CA ASN A 80 -5.85 -33.52 -9.77
C ASN A 80 -5.14 -33.70 -8.41
N LEU A 81 -5.87 -34.02 -7.33
CA LEU A 81 -5.27 -34.41 -6.06
C LEU A 81 -4.53 -35.75 -6.20
N ALA A 82 -3.25 -35.79 -5.83
CA ALA A 82 -2.47 -37.01 -5.77
C ALA A 82 -2.91 -37.89 -4.58
N ASP A 83 -3.25 -39.15 -4.86
CA ASP A 83 -3.80 -40.10 -3.88
C ASP A 83 -2.81 -40.29 -2.71
N SER A 84 -3.24 -39.90 -1.52
CA SER A 84 -2.39 -39.70 -0.35
C SER A 84 -3.09 -40.32 0.84
N GLY A 85 -2.78 -41.60 1.05
CA GLY A 85 -3.47 -42.45 2.01
C GLY A 85 -3.56 -41.84 3.41
N GLY A 86 -4.78 -41.73 3.93
CA GLY A 86 -5.04 -41.53 5.35
C GLY A 86 -6.35 -40.83 5.69
N VAL A 87 -6.75 -39.82 4.91
CA VAL A 87 -7.99 -39.03 5.14
C VAL A 87 -8.72 -38.90 3.81
N SER A 88 -10.03 -39.16 3.79
CA SER A 88 -10.81 -39.05 2.55
C SER A 88 -10.99 -37.58 2.17
N VAL A 89 -11.00 -37.28 0.87
CA VAL A 89 -11.26 -35.92 0.35
C VAL A 89 -12.63 -35.42 0.81
N GLU A 90 -13.54 -36.34 1.08
CA GLU A 90 -14.88 -36.11 1.61
C GLU A 90 -14.91 -35.59 3.06
N ASP A 91 -13.92 -35.93 3.88
CA ASP A 91 -13.85 -35.55 5.30
C ASP A 91 -13.16 -34.18 5.50
N LEU A 92 -12.70 -33.57 4.42
CA LEU A 92 -11.90 -32.34 4.39
C LEU A 92 -12.76 -31.25 3.76
N GLY A 93 -13.57 -30.58 4.58
CA GLY A 93 -14.59 -29.64 4.10
C GLY A 93 -13.97 -28.52 3.27
N HIS A 94 -14.27 -28.49 1.97
CA HIS A 94 -13.77 -27.50 1.02
C HIS A 94 -14.97 -26.83 0.34
N HIS A 95 -15.25 -25.60 0.79
CA HIS A 95 -16.36 -24.77 0.33
C HIS A 95 -15.82 -23.56 -0.43
N ALA A 96 -16.37 -23.30 -1.60
CA ALA A 96 -16.00 -22.17 -2.45
C ALA A 96 -17.28 -21.43 -2.77
N GLY A 97 -17.20 -20.11 -2.79
CA GLY A 97 -18.41 -19.35 -3.02
C GLY A 97 -18.18 -17.88 -3.25
N TYR A 98 -19.28 -17.23 -3.60
CA TYR A 98 -19.37 -15.80 -3.72
C TYR A 98 -20.30 -15.24 -2.66
N TYR A 99 -19.85 -14.14 -2.07
CA TYR A 99 -20.69 -13.30 -1.24
C TYR A 99 -20.99 -11.98 -1.95
N LYS A 100 -22.28 -11.63 -2.07
CA LYS A 100 -22.68 -10.29 -2.50
C LYS A 100 -22.51 -9.32 -1.33
N ILE A 101 -21.64 -8.33 -1.49
CA ILE A 101 -21.42 -7.30 -0.47
C ILE A 101 -22.70 -6.46 -0.30
N GLU A 102 -23.12 -6.21 0.94
CA GLU A 102 -24.41 -5.55 1.23
C GLU A 102 -24.40 -4.08 0.81
N HIS A 103 -23.29 -3.39 1.09
CA HIS A 103 -23.13 -1.97 0.81
C HIS A 103 -22.34 -1.71 -0.49
N SER A 104 -22.53 -2.56 -1.50
CA SER A 104 -21.95 -2.42 -2.84
C SER A 104 -23.04 -2.29 -3.92
N TYR A 105 -22.63 -1.85 -5.11
CA TYR A 105 -23.50 -1.78 -6.28
C TYR A 105 -23.75 -3.18 -6.87
N ASP A 106 -22.69 -3.93 -7.18
CA ASP A 106 -22.80 -5.34 -7.58
C ASP A 106 -21.56 -6.20 -7.23
N ALA A 107 -20.77 -5.78 -6.24
CA ALA A 107 -19.58 -6.52 -5.84
C ALA A 107 -19.89 -7.93 -5.31
N ARG A 108 -19.08 -8.91 -5.75
CA ARG A 108 -19.06 -10.28 -5.25
C ARG A 108 -17.64 -10.67 -4.84
N MET A 109 -17.49 -11.03 -3.57
CA MET A 109 -16.22 -11.51 -3.03
C MET A 109 -16.16 -13.03 -3.08
N PHE A 110 -15.13 -13.56 -3.71
CA PHE A 110 -14.80 -14.98 -3.74
C PHE A 110 -14.04 -15.38 -2.48
N TYR A 111 -14.26 -16.62 -2.03
CA TYR A 111 -13.49 -17.22 -0.95
C TYR A 111 -13.33 -18.73 -1.14
N LEU A 112 -12.28 -19.25 -0.51
CA LEU A 112 -12.08 -20.67 -0.27
C LEU A 112 -12.05 -20.92 1.23
N PHE A 113 -12.85 -21.87 1.69
CA PHE A 113 -12.90 -22.29 3.08
C PHE A 113 -12.50 -23.76 3.23
N PHE A 114 -11.62 -24.01 4.18
CA PHE A 114 -11.05 -25.32 4.50
C PHE A 114 -11.29 -25.64 5.98
N GLU A 115 -12.05 -26.70 6.27
CA GLU A 115 -12.22 -27.16 7.66
C GLU A 115 -10.89 -27.69 8.25
N SER A 116 -10.72 -27.55 9.57
CA SER A 116 -9.55 -28.11 10.24
C SER A 116 -9.45 -29.63 10.07
N ARG A 117 -8.26 -30.11 9.70
CA ARG A 117 -7.89 -31.54 9.68
C ARG A 117 -7.93 -32.19 11.06
N SER A 118 -7.88 -31.40 12.13
CA SER A 118 -7.85 -31.89 13.51
C SER A 118 -9.23 -31.83 14.17
N SER A 119 -9.89 -30.67 14.17
CA SER A 119 -11.16 -30.48 14.88
C SER A 119 -11.92 -29.26 14.37
N LYS A 120 -13.22 -29.41 14.10
CA LYS A 120 -14.10 -28.28 13.73
C LYS A 120 -14.21 -27.19 14.81
N LYS A 121 -13.83 -27.49 16.06
CA LYS A 121 -13.77 -26.52 17.17
C LYS A 121 -12.49 -25.68 17.18
N ASP A 122 -11.53 -26.00 16.32
CA ASP A 122 -10.31 -25.21 16.20
C ASP A 122 -10.63 -23.79 15.72
N PRO A 123 -9.75 -22.81 15.97
CA PRO A 123 -10.01 -21.42 15.60
C PRO A 123 -10.33 -21.24 14.12
N VAL A 124 -11.15 -20.25 13.79
CA VAL A 124 -11.28 -19.76 12.41
C VAL A 124 -10.18 -18.75 12.17
N VAL A 125 -9.35 -19.02 11.16
CA VAL A 125 -8.25 -18.15 10.75
C VAL A 125 -8.55 -17.66 9.34
N ILE A 126 -8.74 -16.35 9.19
CA ILE A 126 -8.81 -15.73 7.86
C ILE A 126 -7.39 -15.35 7.40
N TRP A 127 -7.06 -15.63 6.15
CA TRP A 127 -5.82 -15.23 5.50
C TRP A 127 -6.09 -14.21 4.40
N LEU A 128 -5.30 -13.13 4.40
CA LEU A 128 -5.36 -12.04 3.44
C LEU A 128 -3.98 -11.84 2.79
N THR A 129 -3.87 -12.10 1.49
CA THR A 129 -2.68 -11.73 0.71
C THR A 129 -2.70 -10.22 0.40
N GLY A 130 -1.51 -9.63 0.29
CA GLY A 130 -1.30 -8.20 0.06
C GLY A 130 -1.43 -7.75 -1.41
N GLY A 131 -0.35 -7.19 -1.95
CA GLY A 131 -0.29 -6.56 -3.28
C GLY A 131 -0.08 -5.05 -3.19
N PRO A 132 -1.13 -4.20 -3.09
CA PRO A 132 -2.54 -4.54 -2.97
C PRO A 132 -3.13 -5.18 -4.23
N GLY A 133 -4.18 -5.96 -4.06
CA GLY A 133 -4.93 -6.57 -5.15
C GLY A 133 -4.43 -7.94 -5.60
N CYS A 134 -3.58 -8.62 -4.83
CA CYS A 134 -3.14 -9.98 -5.09
C CYS A 134 -4.04 -11.02 -4.40
N SER A 135 -4.32 -12.11 -5.10
CA SER A 135 -5.24 -13.16 -4.69
C SER A 135 -4.71 -13.99 -3.52
N SER A 136 -5.62 -14.37 -2.62
CA SER A 136 -5.28 -15.19 -1.44
C SER A 136 -5.02 -16.66 -1.79
N GLU A 137 -5.38 -17.09 -3.00
CA GLU A 137 -5.07 -18.40 -3.57
C GLU A 137 -3.57 -18.63 -3.71
N LEU A 138 -2.76 -17.57 -3.81
CA LEU A 138 -1.31 -17.68 -3.76
C LEU A 138 -0.87 -18.43 -2.50
N ALA A 139 -1.39 -18.03 -1.35
CA ALA A 139 -1.06 -18.66 -0.08
C ALA A 139 -1.62 -20.08 0.04
N VAL A 140 -2.73 -20.37 -0.64
CA VAL A 140 -3.32 -21.72 -0.70
C VAL A 140 -2.33 -22.72 -1.29
N PHE A 141 -1.60 -22.35 -2.34
CA PHE A 141 -0.74 -23.28 -3.10
C PHE A 141 0.75 -23.18 -2.82
N TYR A 142 1.22 -22.07 -2.26
CA TYR A 142 2.64 -21.79 -2.12
C TYR A 142 3.11 -21.49 -0.69
N GLU A 143 2.18 -21.32 0.26
CA GLU A 143 2.51 -20.89 1.60
C GLU A 143 1.93 -21.82 2.67
N ASN A 144 0.71 -21.53 3.13
CA ASN A 144 0.12 -22.11 4.34
C ASN A 144 -1.17 -22.90 4.08
N GLY A 145 -1.58 -23.02 2.82
CA GLY A 145 -2.75 -23.81 2.48
C GLY A 145 -2.54 -25.32 2.59
N PRO A 146 -3.63 -26.09 2.43
CA PRO A 146 -3.61 -27.54 2.53
C PRO A 146 -2.84 -28.23 1.40
N PHE A 147 -2.55 -27.52 0.31
CA PHE A 147 -1.97 -28.11 -0.90
C PHE A 147 -0.73 -27.35 -1.38
N ASN A 148 0.18 -28.10 -1.99
CA ASN A 148 1.21 -27.57 -2.87
C ASN A 148 0.85 -27.95 -4.31
N ILE A 149 1.18 -27.07 -5.26
CA ILE A 149 1.02 -27.35 -6.68
C ILE A 149 2.32 -27.88 -7.30
N ALA A 150 2.28 -29.07 -7.90
CA ALA A 150 3.41 -29.66 -8.59
C ALA A 150 3.51 -29.18 -10.06
N ASP A 151 4.67 -29.37 -10.70
CA ASP A 151 4.93 -28.94 -12.08
C ASP A 151 3.97 -29.54 -13.13
N ASN A 152 3.43 -30.73 -12.84
CA ASN A 152 2.43 -31.40 -13.68
C ASN A 152 0.99 -30.93 -13.37
N LEU A 153 0.83 -29.87 -12.57
CA LEU A 153 -0.44 -29.31 -12.10
C LEU A 153 -1.27 -30.26 -11.24
N SER A 154 -0.64 -31.28 -10.65
CA SER A 154 -1.25 -32.08 -9.59
C SER A 154 -1.10 -31.38 -8.24
N LEU A 155 -2.07 -31.62 -7.36
CA LEU A 155 -2.07 -31.08 -6.01
C LEU A 155 -1.57 -32.15 -5.05
N VAL A 156 -0.65 -31.75 -4.18
CA VAL A 156 -0.02 -32.60 -3.17
C VAL A 156 -0.30 -32.00 -1.80
N TRP A 157 -0.57 -32.81 -0.79
CA TRP A 157 -0.77 -32.26 0.56
C TRP A 157 0.43 -31.47 1.04
N ASN A 158 0.13 -30.33 1.67
CA ASN A 158 1.07 -29.60 2.49
C ASN A 158 1.10 -30.24 3.89
N PRO A 159 2.22 -30.89 4.29
CA PRO A 159 2.35 -31.47 5.62
C PRO A 159 2.37 -30.41 6.73
N TYR A 160 2.56 -29.14 6.37
CA TYR A 160 2.64 -27.98 7.25
C TYR A 160 1.53 -26.95 7.00
N GLY A 161 0.47 -27.34 6.28
CA GLY A 161 -0.70 -26.46 6.08
C GLY A 161 -1.32 -26.05 7.41
N TRP A 162 -1.79 -24.81 7.48
CA TRP A 162 -2.38 -24.21 8.69
C TRP A 162 -3.72 -24.83 9.06
N ASP A 163 -4.38 -25.46 8.09
CA ASP A 163 -5.58 -26.29 8.26
C ASP A 163 -5.37 -27.48 9.24
N LYS A 164 -4.14 -27.78 9.67
CA LYS A 164 -3.89 -28.76 10.76
C LYS A 164 -4.32 -28.25 12.13
N ALA A 165 -4.51 -26.95 12.29
CA ALA A 165 -4.77 -26.32 13.58
C ALA A 165 -5.86 -25.23 13.53
N SER A 166 -6.49 -25.02 12.37
CA SER A 166 -7.54 -24.03 12.19
C SER A 166 -8.51 -24.40 11.07
N ASN A 167 -9.72 -23.85 11.16
CA ASN A 167 -10.61 -23.71 10.02
C ASN A 167 -10.14 -22.47 9.23
N LEU A 168 -9.71 -22.67 7.98
CA LEU A 168 -8.92 -21.70 7.24
C LEU A 168 -9.75 -21.06 6.12
N LEU A 169 -9.81 -19.72 6.12
CA LEU A 169 -10.62 -18.93 5.21
C LEU A 169 -9.73 -18.01 4.38
N TYR A 170 -9.67 -18.23 3.08
CA TYR A 170 -8.96 -17.37 2.13
C TYR A 170 -9.97 -16.51 1.39
N VAL A 171 -9.74 -15.20 1.35
CA VAL A 171 -10.68 -14.26 0.72
C VAL A 171 -9.93 -13.45 -0.32
N ASP A 172 -10.48 -13.41 -1.54
CA ASP A 172 -10.01 -12.53 -2.59
C ASP A 172 -10.56 -11.13 -2.36
N GLN A 173 -9.66 -10.21 -2.05
CA GLN A 173 -10.01 -8.85 -1.69
C GLN A 173 -8.86 -7.89 -2.06
N PRO A 174 -9.15 -6.61 -2.32
CA PRO A 174 -10.47 -5.99 -2.51
C PRO A 174 -11.24 -6.49 -3.74
N THR A 175 -12.46 -5.98 -3.96
CA THR A 175 -13.26 -6.30 -5.14
C THR A 175 -12.46 -6.04 -6.43
N GLY A 176 -12.38 -7.04 -7.32
CA GLY A 176 -11.57 -7.01 -8.55
C GLY A 176 -10.27 -7.79 -8.48
N THR A 177 -9.97 -8.43 -7.35
CA THR A 177 -8.82 -9.33 -7.13
C THR A 177 -9.18 -10.80 -7.35
N GLY A 178 -8.27 -11.57 -7.96
CA GLY A 178 -8.44 -13.02 -8.13
C GLY A 178 -9.71 -13.39 -8.87
N PHE A 179 -10.65 -14.05 -8.21
CA PHE A 179 -12.00 -14.36 -8.69
C PHE A 179 -13.09 -13.39 -8.20
N SER A 180 -12.78 -12.49 -7.25
CA SER A 180 -13.69 -11.44 -6.81
C SER A 180 -13.95 -10.41 -7.92
N TYR A 181 -15.20 -9.97 -8.05
CA TYR A 181 -15.64 -9.23 -9.23
C TYR A 181 -16.76 -8.23 -8.92
N SER A 182 -16.99 -7.26 -9.81
CA SER A 182 -18.20 -6.43 -9.81
C SER A 182 -18.59 -6.11 -11.25
N SER A 183 -19.85 -5.79 -11.53
CA SER A 183 -20.23 -5.17 -12.81
C SER A 183 -20.16 -3.63 -12.77
N ASP A 184 -19.82 -3.04 -11.62
CA ASP A 184 -19.83 -1.59 -11.40
C ASP A 184 -18.49 -1.11 -10.85
N ARG A 185 -17.84 -0.18 -11.58
CA ARG A 185 -16.53 0.35 -11.21
C ARG A 185 -16.53 1.12 -9.88
N ARG A 186 -17.69 1.58 -9.40
CA ARG A 186 -17.83 2.27 -8.11
C ARG A 186 -17.57 1.35 -6.92
N ASP A 187 -17.53 0.04 -7.13
CA ASP A 187 -17.18 -0.94 -6.10
C ASP A 187 -15.68 -1.13 -5.93
N ILE A 188 -14.84 -0.54 -6.78
CA ILE A 188 -13.40 -0.55 -6.59
C ILE A 188 -13.04 0.33 -5.38
N ARG A 189 -12.29 -0.25 -4.43
CA ARG A 189 -11.90 0.44 -3.21
C ARG A 189 -10.59 1.20 -3.40
N HIS A 190 -10.46 2.30 -2.65
CA HIS A 190 -9.35 3.25 -2.74
C HIS A 190 -8.67 3.51 -1.39
N ASN A 191 -9.15 2.87 -0.33
CA ASN A 191 -8.63 3.01 1.02
C ASN A 191 -9.09 1.87 1.93
N GLU A 192 -8.48 1.78 3.09
CA GLU A 192 -8.76 0.75 4.08
C GLU A 192 -10.13 0.83 4.76
N GLU A 193 -10.79 1.99 4.73
CA GLU A 193 -12.16 2.10 5.24
C GLU A 193 -13.14 1.32 4.35
N GLY A 194 -13.03 1.47 3.04
CA GLY A 194 -13.83 0.70 2.09
C GLY A 194 -13.56 -0.80 2.19
N VAL A 195 -12.27 -1.18 2.20
CA VAL A 195 -11.85 -2.59 2.27
C VAL A 195 -12.30 -3.26 3.57
N SER A 196 -12.10 -2.61 4.72
CA SER A 196 -12.50 -3.17 6.01
C SER A 196 -14.02 -3.32 6.17
N ASN A 197 -14.82 -2.42 5.58
CA ASN A 197 -16.28 -2.56 5.56
C ASN A 197 -16.73 -3.74 4.68
N ASP A 198 -16.15 -3.91 3.49
CA ASP A 198 -16.43 -5.03 2.61
C ASP A 198 -16.11 -6.38 3.29
N LEU A 199 -14.95 -6.47 3.95
CA LEU A 199 -14.55 -7.65 4.71
C LEU A 199 -15.44 -7.91 5.94
N TYR A 200 -15.92 -6.85 6.60
CA TYR A 200 -16.88 -6.99 7.69
C TYR A 200 -18.21 -7.55 7.19
N ASP A 201 -18.77 -6.97 6.13
CA ASP A 201 -20.00 -7.46 5.50
C ASP A 201 -19.86 -8.93 5.09
N PHE A 202 -18.68 -9.31 4.57
CA PHE A 202 -18.36 -10.68 4.22
C PHE A 202 -18.42 -11.61 5.45
N LEU A 203 -17.75 -11.26 6.56
CA LEU A 203 -17.79 -12.09 7.78
C LEU A 203 -19.20 -12.21 8.36
N GLN A 204 -19.98 -11.12 8.33
CA GLN A 204 -21.36 -11.13 8.82
C GLN A 204 -22.19 -12.17 8.07
N ALA A 205 -22.01 -12.30 6.77
CA ALA A 205 -22.71 -13.31 5.99
C ALA A 205 -22.11 -14.71 6.11
N PHE A 206 -20.79 -14.83 6.15
CA PHE A 206 -20.11 -16.10 6.34
C PHE A 206 -20.57 -16.77 7.65
N PHE A 207 -20.57 -16.04 8.77
CA PHE A 207 -21.03 -16.57 10.05
C PHE A 207 -22.55 -16.74 10.15
N ALA A 208 -23.34 -16.03 9.31
CA ALA A 208 -24.77 -16.27 9.21
C ALA A 208 -25.08 -17.63 8.54
N GLU A 209 -24.32 -18.01 7.51
CA GLU A 209 -24.45 -19.32 6.86
C GLU A 209 -23.79 -20.45 7.66
N HIS A 210 -22.70 -20.13 8.36
CA HIS A 210 -21.93 -21.06 9.20
C HIS A 210 -22.01 -20.71 10.70
N PRO A 211 -23.20 -20.73 11.32
CA PRO A 211 -23.38 -20.27 12.70
C PRO A 211 -22.61 -21.12 13.72
N HIS A 212 -22.29 -22.37 13.38
CA HIS A 212 -21.49 -23.25 14.21
C HIS A 212 -20.02 -22.83 14.33
N LEU A 213 -19.53 -21.95 13.44
CA LEU A 213 -18.18 -21.38 13.48
C LEU A 213 -18.12 -20.03 14.19
N ALA A 214 -19.26 -19.38 14.45
CA ALA A 214 -19.31 -18.05 15.07
C ALA A 214 -18.82 -18.07 16.54
N ASP A 215 -18.96 -19.22 17.22
CA ASP A 215 -18.48 -19.43 18.59
C ASP A 215 -16.97 -19.74 18.64
N ASN A 216 -16.35 -20.11 17.51
CA ASN A 216 -14.93 -20.41 17.46
C ASN A 216 -14.10 -19.14 17.69
N ASP A 217 -12.90 -19.30 18.24
CA ASP A 217 -11.94 -18.20 18.29
C ASP A 217 -11.60 -17.73 16.87
N PHE A 218 -11.64 -16.42 16.63
CA PHE A 218 -11.40 -15.84 15.32
C PHE A 218 -10.08 -15.07 15.29
N TYR A 219 -9.27 -15.32 14.27
CA TYR A 219 -7.98 -14.66 14.06
C TYR A 219 -7.88 -14.11 12.63
N ILE A 220 -7.39 -12.87 12.52
CA ILE A 220 -7.14 -12.21 11.23
C ILE A 220 -5.65 -12.31 10.93
N THR A 221 -5.28 -12.91 9.79
CA THR A 221 -3.89 -13.11 9.41
C THR A 221 -3.65 -12.73 7.96
N GLY A 222 -2.40 -12.50 7.60
CA GLY A 222 -2.02 -12.14 6.23
C GLY A 222 -0.65 -11.49 6.19
N GLU A 223 -0.25 -11.06 4.99
CA GLU A 223 1.10 -10.57 4.77
C GLU A 223 1.21 -9.36 3.83
N SER A 224 2.38 -8.72 3.82
CA SER A 224 2.74 -7.67 2.88
C SER A 224 1.84 -6.43 3.04
N TYR A 225 1.14 -6.00 1.98
CA TYR A 225 0.14 -4.94 2.05
C TYR A 225 -1.03 -5.27 3.00
N ALA A 226 -1.21 -6.54 3.40
CA ALA A 226 -2.14 -6.85 4.51
C ALA A 226 -1.72 -6.23 5.84
N GLY A 227 -0.51 -5.69 5.97
CA GLY A 227 -0.15 -4.78 7.05
C GLY A 227 -1.00 -3.49 7.10
N HIS A 228 -1.68 -3.11 6.01
CA HIS A 228 -2.71 -2.07 5.97
C HIS A 228 -4.12 -2.67 6.20
N TYR A 229 -4.45 -3.75 5.48
CA TYR A 229 -5.76 -4.43 5.60
C TYR A 229 -6.09 -4.87 7.02
N ILE A 230 -5.15 -5.53 7.69
CA ILE A 230 -5.40 -6.25 8.93
C ILE A 230 -5.69 -5.30 10.10
N PRO A 231 -4.91 -4.23 10.36
CA PRO A 231 -5.25 -3.26 11.41
C PRO A 231 -6.62 -2.61 11.19
N ALA A 232 -6.92 -2.18 9.97
CA ALA A 232 -8.19 -1.55 9.65
C ALA A 232 -9.37 -2.51 9.83
N PHE A 233 -9.21 -3.75 9.36
CA PHE A 233 -10.22 -4.79 9.48
C PHE A 233 -10.44 -5.24 10.92
N ALA A 234 -9.37 -5.47 11.69
CA ALA A 234 -9.47 -5.80 13.11
C ALA A 234 -10.17 -4.68 13.90
N ALA A 235 -9.84 -3.42 13.63
CA ALA A 235 -10.51 -2.27 14.23
C ALA A 235 -11.99 -2.19 13.85
N ARG A 236 -12.35 -2.51 12.60
CA ARG A 236 -13.74 -2.55 12.12
C ARG A 236 -14.56 -3.63 12.81
N VAL A 237 -14.02 -4.85 12.91
CA VAL A 237 -14.66 -5.97 13.63
C VAL A 237 -14.84 -5.62 15.11
N HIS A 238 -13.78 -5.12 15.75
CA HIS A 238 -13.81 -4.73 17.15
C HIS A 238 -14.86 -3.64 17.44
N ARG A 239 -14.94 -2.61 16.59
CA ARG A 239 -15.96 -1.57 16.68
C ARG A 239 -17.37 -2.13 16.52
N GLY A 240 -17.59 -2.99 15.52
CA GLY A 240 -18.88 -3.67 15.32
C GLY A 240 -19.31 -4.47 16.55
N ASN A 241 -18.39 -5.24 17.13
CA ASN A 241 -18.62 -5.98 18.37
C ASN A 241 -18.97 -5.05 19.56
N LYS A 242 -18.26 -3.93 19.73
CA LYS A 242 -18.49 -2.98 20.84
C LYS A 242 -19.88 -2.34 20.79
N VAL A 243 -20.43 -2.13 19.59
CA VAL A 243 -21.77 -1.55 19.40
C VAL A 243 -22.86 -2.60 19.15
N ASN A 244 -22.52 -3.91 19.23
CA ASN A 244 -23.41 -5.04 18.93
C ASN A 244 -24.03 -4.96 17.52
N GLU A 245 -23.23 -4.58 16.53
CA GLU A 245 -23.63 -4.57 15.12
C GLU A 245 -23.56 -5.99 14.55
N GLY A 246 -24.70 -6.56 14.15
CA GLY A 246 -24.74 -7.86 13.49
C GLY A 246 -24.36 -9.04 14.40
N ILE A 247 -23.85 -10.11 13.81
CA ILE A 247 -23.32 -11.30 14.48
C ILE A 247 -22.01 -10.93 15.17
N HIS A 248 -21.93 -11.23 16.48
CA HIS A 248 -20.71 -11.04 17.26
C HIS A 248 -19.62 -11.98 16.76
N ILE A 249 -18.46 -11.43 16.40
CA ILE A 249 -17.29 -12.19 15.94
C ILE A 249 -16.34 -12.34 17.11
N ASN A 250 -16.00 -13.56 17.51
CA ASN A 250 -15.12 -13.83 18.66
C ASN A 250 -13.63 -13.55 18.34
N LEU A 251 -13.30 -12.30 18.00
CA LEU A 251 -11.96 -11.84 17.64
C LEU A 251 -10.99 -11.98 18.83
N LYS A 252 -10.00 -12.88 18.70
CA LYS A 252 -8.97 -13.13 19.72
C LYS A 252 -7.64 -12.49 19.43
N GLY A 253 -7.32 -12.28 18.16
CA GLY A 253 -6.06 -11.69 17.76
C GLY A 253 -5.92 -11.49 16.27
N PHE A 254 -4.86 -10.81 15.89
CA PHE A 254 -4.46 -10.66 14.50
C PHE A 254 -2.95 -10.74 14.34
N ALA A 255 -2.50 -11.29 13.22
CA ALA A 255 -1.08 -11.47 12.92
C ALA A 255 -0.73 -10.90 11.55
N ILE A 256 0.40 -10.19 11.47
CA ILE A 256 0.87 -9.53 10.24
C ILE A 256 2.26 -10.07 9.93
N GLY A 257 2.37 -10.78 8.82
CA GLY A 257 3.63 -11.27 8.26
C GLY A 257 4.25 -10.25 7.34
N ASN A 258 5.52 -9.87 7.56
CA ASN A 258 6.28 -9.04 6.64
C ASN A 258 5.46 -7.84 6.13
N GLY A 259 4.80 -7.12 7.05
CA GLY A 259 3.79 -6.13 6.69
C GLY A 259 4.35 -4.75 6.39
N LEU A 260 3.65 -3.97 5.57
CA LEU A 260 3.75 -2.50 5.56
C LEU A 260 2.60 -1.96 6.43
N THR A 261 2.89 -1.23 7.50
CA THR A 261 1.89 -0.76 8.49
C THR A 261 2.15 0.68 8.95
N ASP A 262 3.41 1.04 9.22
CA ASP A 262 3.85 2.42 9.46
C ASP A 262 4.95 2.79 8.45
N PRO A 263 4.57 3.33 7.27
CA PRO A 263 5.51 3.71 6.23
C PRO A 263 6.55 4.72 6.71
N ALA A 264 6.18 5.65 7.60
CA ALA A 264 7.08 6.71 8.06
C ALA A 264 8.29 6.13 8.81
N ILE A 265 8.09 5.07 9.58
CA ILE A 265 9.18 4.38 10.29
C ILE A 265 9.87 3.35 9.39
N GLN A 266 9.09 2.58 8.62
CA GLN A 266 9.63 1.48 7.83
C GLN A 266 10.52 1.94 6.67
N TYR A 267 10.18 3.05 5.98
CA TYR A 267 11.01 3.54 4.88
C TYR A 267 12.41 3.99 5.33
N LYS A 268 12.57 4.42 6.59
CA LYS A 268 13.89 4.75 7.16
C LYS A 268 14.78 3.51 7.32
N ALA A 269 14.18 2.33 7.46
CA ALA A 269 14.92 1.10 7.67
C ALA A 269 15.52 0.52 6.39
N TYR A 270 15.06 0.93 5.21
CA TYR A 270 15.57 0.40 3.94
C TYR A 270 17.07 0.59 3.76
N THR A 271 17.57 1.79 4.00
CA THR A 271 19.00 2.11 3.81
C THR A 271 19.87 1.37 4.83
N ASP A 272 19.44 1.32 6.08
CA ASP A 272 20.13 0.58 7.15
C ASP A 272 20.18 -0.92 6.84
N TYR A 273 19.02 -1.52 6.56
CA TYR A 273 18.91 -2.94 6.26
C TYR A 273 19.73 -3.32 5.02
N ALA A 274 19.66 -2.51 3.96
CA ALA A 274 20.42 -2.77 2.73
C ALA A 274 21.93 -2.64 2.94
N LEU A 275 22.40 -1.71 3.78
CA LEU A 275 23.80 -1.58 4.12
C LEU A 275 24.29 -2.76 4.96
N ASP A 276 23.54 -3.11 6.01
CA ASP A 276 23.90 -4.17 6.95
C ASP A 276 23.95 -5.55 6.28
N ASN A 277 23.13 -5.77 5.26
CA ASN A 277 23.13 -6.99 4.45
C ASN A 277 24.06 -6.91 3.23
N GLY A 278 24.85 -5.85 3.07
CA GLY A 278 25.82 -5.71 1.98
C GLY A 278 25.22 -5.57 0.58
N ILE A 279 23.94 -5.19 0.49
CA ILE A 279 23.22 -4.94 -0.77
C ILE A 279 23.71 -3.63 -1.41
N ILE A 280 24.04 -2.64 -0.58
CA ILE A 280 24.56 -1.34 -1.00
C ILE A 280 25.87 -1.00 -0.27
N THR A 281 26.71 -0.16 -0.86
CA THR A 281 27.94 0.30 -0.21
C THR A 281 27.66 1.43 0.78
N LYS A 282 28.65 1.77 1.62
CA LYS A 282 28.53 2.94 2.51
C LYS A 282 28.36 4.26 1.73
N SER A 283 28.93 4.34 0.53
CA SER A 283 28.76 5.51 -0.34
C SER A 283 27.32 5.62 -0.85
N ASP A 284 26.76 4.50 -1.32
CA ASP A 284 25.35 4.43 -1.75
C ASP A 284 24.40 4.77 -0.60
N TYR A 285 24.64 4.21 0.60
CA TYR A 285 23.89 4.55 1.81
C TYR A 285 23.86 6.06 2.04
N ASN A 286 25.02 6.73 2.04
CA ASN A 286 25.08 8.17 2.32
C ASN A 286 24.30 8.99 1.28
N HIS A 287 24.22 8.51 0.04
CA HIS A 287 23.52 9.20 -1.05
C HIS A 287 22.01 8.96 -1.00
N ILE A 288 21.59 7.70 -0.87
CA ILE A 288 20.17 7.30 -0.83
C ILE A 288 19.51 7.81 0.45
N ASN A 289 20.23 7.82 1.58
CA ASN A 289 19.70 8.29 2.86
C ASN A 289 19.33 9.78 2.86
N LEU A 290 19.77 10.57 1.88
CA LEU A 290 19.31 11.96 1.68
C LEU A 290 17.83 12.02 1.26
N LEU A 291 17.30 10.96 0.65
CA LEU A 291 15.89 10.86 0.23
C LEU A 291 14.94 10.52 1.39
N VAL A 292 15.47 9.99 2.50
CA VAL A 292 14.66 9.55 3.65
C VAL A 292 13.96 10.74 4.32
N GLN A 293 14.64 11.86 4.54
CA GLN A 293 14.00 13.05 5.15
C GLN A 293 12.88 13.65 4.29
N PRO A 294 13.06 13.87 2.97
CA PRO A 294 11.95 14.25 2.09
C PRO A 294 10.79 13.26 2.12
N CYS A 295 11.06 11.96 2.13
CA CYS A 295 10.04 10.92 2.24
C CYS A 295 9.23 11.05 3.55
N GLU A 296 9.90 11.16 4.70
CA GLU A 296 9.23 11.33 6.00
C GLU A 296 8.33 12.57 6.03
N LEU A 297 8.81 13.70 5.49
CA LEU A 297 8.03 14.93 5.42
C LEU A 297 6.80 14.74 4.52
N ALA A 298 6.95 14.09 3.37
CA ALA A 298 5.85 13.82 2.45
C ALA A 298 4.78 12.90 3.08
N ILE A 299 5.20 11.86 3.79
CA ILE A 299 4.27 10.96 4.52
C ILE A 299 3.49 11.75 5.57
N LYS A 300 4.15 12.65 6.30
CA LYS A 300 3.47 13.49 7.29
C LYS A 300 2.40 14.40 6.67
N LEU A 301 2.63 14.92 5.47
CA LEU A 301 1.68 15.75 4.72
C LEU A 301 0.53 14.94 4.12
N CYS A 302 0.76 13.67 3.73
CA CYS A 302 -0.31 12.75 3.33
C CYS A 302 -1.39 12.61 4.41
N GLY A 303 -0.98 12.52 5.68
CA GLY A 303 -1.90 12.42 6.82
C GLY A 303 -2.71 13.69 7.13
N THR A 304 -2.38 14.85 6.56
CA THR A 304 -3.04 16.14 6.85
C THR A 304 -3.83 16.73 5.68
N ASP A 305 -3.36 16.59 4.43
CA ASP A 305 -3.78 17.46 3.30
C ASP A 305 -4.28 16.72 2.03
N GLY A 306 -4.75 15.47 2.15
CA GLY A 306 -5.53 14.82 1.10
C GLY A 306 -4.74 14.22 -0.06
N THR A 307 -5.51 13.73 -1.05
CA THR A 307 -5.14 12.82 -2.15
C THR A 307 -3.80 13.11 -2.84
N VAL A 308 -3.50 14.38 -3.15
CA VAL A 308 -2.28 14.78 -3.88
C VAL A 308 -1.02 14.54 -3.05
N SER A 309 -1.05 14.91 -1.76
CA SER A 309 0.07 14.73 -0.84
C SER A 309 0.43 13.26 -0.65
N CYS A 310 -0.57 12.37 -0.66
CA CYS A 310 -0.35 10.92 -0.57
C CYS A 310 0.29 10.32 -1.82
N MET A 311 -0.13 10.72 -3.02
CA MET A 311 0.56 10.31 -4.26
C MET A 311 1.98 10.82 -4.31
N ALA A 312 2.19 12.11 -4.01
CA ALA A 312 3.53 12.70 -3.98
C ALA A 312 4.45 11.96 -2.99
N SER A 313 3.92 11.64 -1.80
CA SER A 313 4.62 10.81 -0.82
C SER A 313 4.98 9.44 -1.39
N TYR A 314 4.05 8.77 -2.08
CA TYR A 314 4.31 7.48 -2.71
C TYR A 314 5.52 7.56 -3.65
N PHE A 315 5.56 8.55 -4.54
CA PHE A 315 6.65 8.72 -5.48
C PHE A 315 7.98 9.04 -4.79
N VAL A 316 8.00 10.04 -3.91
CA VAL A 316 9.22 10.48 -3.21
C VAL A 316 9.83 9.34 -2.40
N CYS A 317 9.00 8.60 -1.66
CA CYS A 317 9.47 7.50 -0.83
C CYS A 317 9.94 6.30 -1.65
N ASN A 318 9.26 5.95 -2.74
CA ASN A 318 9.68 4.83 -3.58
C ASN A 318 11.03 5.05 -4.28
N LEU A 319 11.48 6.30 -4.44
CA LEU A 319 12.86 6.58 -4.89
C LEU A 319 13.92 5.96 -3.97
N VAL A 320 13.66 5.83 -2.67
CA VAL A 320 14.58 5.15 -1.73
C VAL A 320 14.77 3.69 -2.16
N PHE A 321 13.66 2.96 -2.30
CA PHE A 321 13.66 1.55 -2.64
C PHE A 321 14.18 1.29 -4.06
N SER A 322 13.70 2.05 -5.05
CA SER A 322 14.18 1.93 -6.44
C SER A 322 15.67 2.24 -6.57
N SER A 323 16.20 3.20 -5.79
CA SER A 323 17.63 3.47 -5.76
C SER A 323 18.42 2.28 -5.22
N ILE A 324 17.93 1.60 -4.18
CA ILE A 324 18.58 0.38 -3.65
C ILE A 324 18.59 -0.72 -4.71
N LEU A 325 17.44 -1.02 -5.34
CA LEU A 325 17.35 -2.06 -6.36
C LEU A 325 18.24 -1.79 -7.57
N ALA A 326 18.38 -0.53 -7.98
CA ALA A 326 19.27 -0.14 -9.06
C ALA A 326 20.76 -0.44 -8.78
N ARG A 327 21.16 -0.61 -7.51
CA ARG A 327 22.52 -1.03 -7.12
C ARG A 327 22.61 -2.52 -6.79
N ALA A 328 21.50 -3.12 -6.36
CA ALA A 328 21.43 -4.52 -5.96
C ALA A 328 21.51 -5.53 -7.12
N GLY A 329 21.27 -5.08 -8.37
CA GLY A 329 21.26 -5.95 -9.54
C GLY A 329 19.99 -6.81 -9.60
N ASN A 330 20.11 -8.08 -10.02
CA ASN A 330 18.95 -8.99 -10.18
C ASN A 330 18.59 -9.75 -8.88
N ILE A 331 18.65 -9.08 -7.74
CA ILE A 331 18.29 -9.65 -6.45
C ILE A 331 16.77 -9.86 -6.37
N ASN A 332 16.32 -10.93 -5.72
CA ASN A 332 14.91 -11.04 -5.35
C ASN A 332 14.67 -10.15 -4.12
N TYR A 333 13.82 -9.13 -4.24
CA TYR A 333 13.54 -8.22 -3.13
C TYR A 333 12.61 -8.81 -2.06
N TYR A 334 12.05 -9.99 -2.30
CA TYR A 334 11.35 -10.80 -1.30
C TYR A 334 12.28 -11.78 -0.57
N ASP A 335 13.44 -12.11 -1.12
CA ASP A 335 14.47 -12.90 -0.43
C ASP A 335 15.84 -12.56 -1.03
N ILE A 336 16.63 -11.77 -0.29
CA ILE A 336 17.89 -11.23 -0.77
C ILE A 336 18.95 -12.30 -1.09
N ARG A 337 18.72 -13.56 -0.71
CA ARG A 337 19.58 -14.71 -1.01
C ARG A 337 19.30 -15.30 -2.40
N LYS A 338 18.15 -14.95 -3.00
CA LYS A 338 17.66 -15.49 -4.28
C LYS A 338 17.83 -14.47 -5.41
N LYS A 339 17.75 -14.96 -6.65
CA LYS A 339 17.63 -14.12 -7.85
C LYS A 339 16.17 -13.87 -8.17
N CYS A 340 15.84 -12.68 -8.65
CA CYS A 340 14.49 -12.38 -9.14
C CYS A 340 14.23 -13.20 -10.41
N VAL A 341 13.16 -13.99 -10.43
CA VAL A 341 12.70 -14.78 -11.57
C VAL A 341 11.24 -14.45 -11.86
N GLY A 342 10.92 -14.08 -13.10
CA GLY A 342 9.60 -13.57 -13.43
C GLY A 342 9.34 -12.18 -12.85
N SER A 343 8.16 -11.66 -13.09
CA SER A 343 7.74 -10.31 -12.74
C SER A 343 7.48 -10.10 -11.24
N LEU A 344 6.98 -11.14 -10.55
CA LEU A 344 6.78 -11.16 -9.10
C LEU A 344 8.02 -11.67 -8.36
N CYS A 345 9.18 -11.72 -9.03
CA CYS A 345 10.42 -12.35 -8.55
C CYS A 345 10.33 -13.83 -8.12
N TYR A 346 9.15 -14.44 -8.28
CA TYR A 346 8.86 -15.86 -8.21
C TYR A 346 8.03 -16.28 -9.42
N ASP A 347 8.10 -17.57 -9.79
CA ASP A 347 7.25 -18.16 -10.83
C ASP A 347 6.03 -18.83 -10.20
N PHE A 348 4.88 -18.15 -10.27
CA PHE A 348 3.58 -18.66 -9.84
C PHE A 348 2.71 -19.14 -11.00
N SER A 349 3.28 -19.33 -12.19
CA SER A 349 2.52 -19.63 -13.40
C SER A 349 1.75 -20.95 -13.33
N ASN A 350 2.17 -21.90 -12.49
CA ASN A 350 1.44 -23.15 -12.30
C ASN A 350 0.10 -22.93 -11.62
N MET A 351 0.02 -22.03 -10.63
CA MET A 351 -1.27 -21.66 -10.01
C MET A 351 -2.20 -21.04 -11.04
N GLU A 352 -1.73 -20.05 -11.80
CA GLU A 352 -2.54 -19.40 -12.84
C GLU A 352 -3.05 -20.40 -13.87
N LYS A 353 -2.16 -21.28 -14.36
CA LYS A 353 -2.53 -22.34 -15.31
C LYS A 353 -3.56 -23.30 -14.72
N PHE A 354 -3.41 -23.67 -13.46
CA PHE A 354 -4.32 -24.60 -12.77
C PHE A 354 -5.70 -23.96 -12.54
N LEU A 355 -5.75 -22.78 -11.92
CA LEU A 355 -7.00 -22.08 -11.62
C LEU A 355 -7.80 -21.70 -12.87
N ASN A 356 -7.13 -21.49 -14.00
CA ASN A 356 -7.79 -21.25 -15.29
C ASN A 356 -8.21 -22.52 -16.05
N GLN A 357 -7.90 -23.73 -15.57
CA GLN A 357 -8.41 -24.94 -16.19
C GLN A 357 -9.94 -25.00 -16.06
N LYS A 358 -10.65 -25.28 -17.16
CA LYS A 358 -12.11 -25.38 -17.14
C LYS A 358 -12.65 -26.32 -16.03
N PRO A 359 -12.10 -27.53 -15.82
CA PRO A 359 -12.55 -28.39 -14.71
C PRO A 359 -12.37 -27.78 -13.32
N VAL A 360 -11.34 -26.96 -13.11
CA VAL A 360 -11.11 -26.25 -11.84
C VAL A 360 -12.14 -25.13 -11.68
N ARG A 361 -12.31 -24.28 -12.69
CA ARG A 361 -13.32 -23.20 -12.65
C ARG A 361 -14.74 -23.72 -12.47
N ASP A 362 -15.09 -24.81 -13.15
CA ASP A 362 -16.38 -25.50 -12.99
C ASP A 362 -16.57 -26.01 -11.55
N ALA A 363 -15.52 -26.59 -10.95
CA ALA A 363 -15.55 -27.11 -9.58
C ALA A 363 -15.66 -25.99 -8.53
N LEU A 364 -14.95 -24.87 -8.72
CA LEU A 364 -15.04 -23.70 -7.87
C LEU A 364 -16.34 -22.90 -8.06
N GLY A 365 -17.04 -23.13 -9.18
CA GLY A 365 -18.29 -22.43 -9.48
C GLY A 365 -18.10 -20.97 -9.91
N VAL A 366 -16.92 -20.62 -10.43
CA VAL A 366 -16.55 -19.25 -10.84
C VAL A 366 -16.94 -18.91 -12.29
N GLY A 367 -17.58 -19.84 -12.98
CA GLY A 367 -18.07 -19.63 -14.34
C GLY A 367 -16.93 -19.39 -15.34
N GLU A 368 -17.10 -18.41 -16.22
CA GLU A 368 -16.10 -18.05 -17.23
C GLU A 368 -15.13 -16.95 -16.78
N ILE A 369 -15.16 -16.55 -15.51
CA ILE A 369 -14.21 -15.60 -14.93
C ILE A 369 -12.79 -16.16 -15.08
N GLU A 370 -11.89 -15.34 -15.59
CA GLU A 370 -10.47 -15.69 -15.73
C GLU A 370 -9.75 -15.31 -14.44
N PHE A 371 -8.97 -16.24 -13.90
CA PHE A 371 -8.16 -15.99 -12.71
C PHE A 371 -6.97 -15.10 -13.03
N VAL A 372 -6.78 -14.05 -12.23
CA VAL A 372 -5.60 -13.17 -12.27
C VAL A 372 -4.94 -13.12 -10.91
N SER A 373 -3.63 -13.39 -10.84
CA SER A 373 -2.91 -13.44 -9.56
C SER A 373 -2.90 -12.11 -8.83
N CYS A 374 -2.67 -11.00 -9.54
CA CYS A 374 -2.69 -9.65 -8.99
C CYS A 374 -3.37 -8.68 -9.96
N SER A 375 -4.34 -7.93 -9.45
CA SER A 375 -5.13 -6.96 -10.22
C SER A 375 -4.45 -5.60 -10.27
N ARG A 376 -4.04 -5.19 -11.47
CA ARG A 376 -3.42 -3.86 -11.69
C ARG A 376 -4.37 -2.73 -11.32
N THR A 377 -5.65 -2.85 -11.64
CA THR A 377 -6.63 -1.80 -11.34
C THR A 377 -6.82 -1.63 -9.84
N VAL A 378 -6.88 -2.72 -9.07
CA VAL A 378 -6.95 -2.64 -7.61
C VAL A 378 -5.66 -2.05 -7.04
N TYR A 379 -4.51 -2.48 -7.56
CA TYR A 379 -3.21 -1.92 -7.17
C TYR A 379 -3.16 -0.40 -7.36
N GLU A 380 -3.49 0.09 -8.56
CA GLU A 380 -3.51 1.52 -8.90
C GLU A 380 -4.52 2.30 -8.05
N ALA A 381 -5.70 1.72 -7.79
CA ALA A 381 -6.74 2.35 -6.98
C ALA A 381 -6.32 2.58 -5.52
N MET A 382 -5.46 1.73 -4.97
CA MET A 382 -5.01 1.75 -3.57
C MET A 382 -3.70 2.53 -3.35
N LEU A 383 -3.08 3.10 -4.39
CA LEU A 383 -1.81 3.84 -4.26
C LEU A 383 -1.88 5.01 -3.27
N LEU A 384 -3.05 5.65 -3.18
CA LEU A 384 -3.32 6.76 -2.26
C LEU A 384 -3.29 6.35 -0.78
N ASP A 385 -3.48 5.07 -0.52
CA ASP A 385 -3.55 4.52 0.82
C ASP A 385 -2.17 4.04 1.30
N TRP A 386 -1.27 3.68 0.38
CA TRP A 386 0.08 3.13 0.64
C TRP A 386 0.92 3.89 1.68
N MET A 387 0.84 5.22 1.70
CA MET A 387 1.66 6.06 2.59
C MET A 387 0.94 6.44 3.89
N ARG A 388 -0.24 5.86 4.16
CA ARG A 388 -0.98 6.11 5.39
C ARG A 388 -0.40 5.29 6.54
N ASN A 389 -0.55 5.82 7.76
CA ASN A 389 -0.21 5.07 8.97
C ASN A 389 -1.44 4.31 9.46
N LEU A 390 -1.38 2.97 9.42
CA LEU A 390 -2.45 2.07 9.88
C LEU A 390 -2.15 1.48 11.27
N GLU A 391 -0.98 1.75 11.85
CA GLU A 391 -0.67 1.40 13.25
C GLU A 391 -1.58 2.15 14.24
N VAL A 392 -2.06 3.34 13.90
CA VAL A 392 -2.90 4.18 14.80
C VAL A 392 -4.17 3.50 15.34
N GLY A 393 -4.67 2.46 14.65
CA GLY A 393 -5.84 1.68 15.09
C GLY A 393 -5.51 0.53 16.06
N ILE A 394 -4.23 0.15 16.17
CA ILE A 394 -3.77 -1.02 16.93
C ILE A 394 -3.83 -0.81 18.45
N PRO A 395 -3.39 0.32 19.03
CA PRO A 395 -3.33 0.47 20.49
C PRO A 395 -4.65 0.15 21.20
N ALA A 396 -5.78 0.64 20.67
CA ALA A 396 -7.10 0.37 21.26
C ALA A 396 -7.44 -1.13 21.31
N LEU A 397 -7.00 -1.90 20.31
CA LEU A 397 -7.20 -3.36 20.26
C LEU A 397 -6.35 -4.06 21.35
N LEU A 398 -5.11 -3.62 21.54
CA LEU A 398 -4.23 -4.16 22.59
C LEU A 398 -4.77 -3.89 23.99
N GLU A 399 -5.28 -2.66 24.24
CA GLU A 399 -5.87 -2.30 25.53
C GLU A 399 -7.12 -3.14 25.87
N ASP A 400 -7.87 -3.55 24.84
CA ASP A 400 -9.02 -4.44 24.98
C ASP A 400 -8.63 -5.94 24.97
N GLY A 401 -7.33 -6.25 24.99
CA GLY A 401 -6.80 -7.62 25.15
C GLY A 401 -6.77 -8.45 23.87
N VAL A 402 -6.99 -7.84 22.71
CA VAL A 402 -6.83 -8.49 21.40
C VAL A 402 -5.34 -8.69 21.15
N LYS A 403 -4.92 -9.94 20.89
CA LYS A 403 -3.50 -10.27 20.72
C LYS A 403 -2.99 -9.80 19.36
N LEU A 404 -1.77 -9.26 19.32
CA LEU A 404 -1.06 -8.92 18.09
C LEU A 404 0.24 -9.71 17.98
N LEU A 405 0.42 -10.39 16.85
CA LEU A 405 1.70 -10.96 16.44
C LEU A 405 2.20 -10.27 15.16
N ILE A 406 3.34 -9.61 15.24
CA ILE A 406 4.09 -9.20 14.06
C ILE A 406 5.19 -10.23 13.85
N TYR A 407 5.25 -10.84 12.68
CA TYR A 407 6.35 -11.72 12.31
C TYR A 407 6.98 -11.26 11.02
N ALA A 408 8.30 -11.37 10.91
CA ALA A 408 9.02 -10.93 9.71
C ALA A 408 10.20 -11.84 9.41
N GLY A 409 10.29 -12.31 8.17
CA GLY A 409 11.44 -13.06 7.69
C GLY A 409 12.73 -12.22 7.67
N GLU A 410 13.81 -12.85 8.09
CA GLU A 410 15.13 -12.22 8.23
C GLU A 410 15.69 -11.64 6.91
N TYR A 411 15.34 -12.24 5.76
CA TYR A 411 15.92 -11.96 4.45
C TYR A 411 14.97 -11.23 3.48
N ASP A 412 13.83 -10.74 3.95
CA ASP A 412 12.95 -9.87 3.17
C ASP A 412 13.51 -8.45 3.10
N LEU A 413 13.61 -7.87 1.90
CA LEU A 413 14.02 -6.48 1.71
C LEU A 413 12.81 -5.53 1.70
N ILE A 414 11.75 -5.86 0.96
CA ILE A 414 10.62 -4.94 0.72
C ILE A 414 9.83 -4.65 2.00
N CYS A 415 9.65 -5.63 2.88
CA CYS A 415 9.02 -5.43 4.19
C CYS A 415 9.91 -5.93 5.32
N ASN A 416 11.19 -5.53 5.26
CA ASN A 416 12.25 -6.04 6.12
C ASN A 416 11.92 -6.04 7.62
N TRP A 417 12.46 -7.05 8.32
CA TRP A 417 12.25 -7.24 9.76
C TRP A 417 12.71 -6.05 10.61
N LEU A 418 13.70 -5.27 10.14
CA LEU A 418 14.22 -4.12 10.87
C LEU A 418 13.18 -3.00 10.92
N GLY A 419 12.55 -2.67 9.79
CA GLY A 419 11.45 -1.73 9.72
C GLY A 419 10.26 -2.18 10.56
N ASN A 420 9.90 -3.46 10.45
CA ASN A 420 8.82 -4.05 11.25
C ASN A 420 9.11 -3.99 12.76
N SER A 421 10.32 -4.34 13.18
CA SER A 421 10.75 -4.22 14.58
C SER A 421 10.68 -2.77 15.06
N ARG A 422 11.18 -1.81 14.28
CA ARG A 422 11.23 -0.39 14.68
C ARG A 422 9.85 0.19 14.94
N TRP A 423 8.86 -0.05 14.09
CA TRP A 423 7.53 0.52 14.31
C TRP A 423 6.83 -0.15 15.50
N VAL A 424 7.00 -1.46 15.69
CA VAL A 424 6.45 -2.18 16.85
C VAL A 424 7.02 -1.64 18.18
N HIS A 425 8.31 -1.30 18.21
CA HIS A 425 8.92 -0.68 19.39
C HIS A 425 8.47 0.78 19.60
N ALA A 426 8.15 1.50 18.52
CA ALA A 426 7.75 2.90 18.56
C ALA A 426 6.26 3.10 18.88
N MET A 427 5.41 2.12 18.55
CA MET A 427 3.97 2.15 18.80
C MET A 427 3.65 2.52 20.25
N GLU A 428 2.79 3.54 20.41
CA GLU A 428 2.40 4.05 21.72
C GLU A 428 1.20 3.28 22.28
N TRP A 429 1.40 2.55 23.36
CA TRP A 429 0.36 1.81 24.09
C TRP A 429 0.79 1.59 25.56
N SER A 430 -0.12 1.14 26.42
CA SER A 430 0.12 1.08 27.87
C SER A 430 1.32 0.21 28.27
N GLY A 431 1.64 -0.83 27.50
CA GLY A 431 2.77 -1.74 27.73
C GLY A 431 4.02 -1.45 26.90
N GLN A 432 4.13 -0.30 26.23
CA GLN A 432 5.27 0.02 25.34
C GLN A 432 6.63 -0.07 26.06
N LYS A 433 6.73 0.48 27.28
CA LYS A 433 8.00 0.50 28.03
C LYS A 433 8.43 -0.88 28.46
N GLU A 434 7.48 -1.69 28.89
CA GLU A 434 7.67 -3.06 29.33
C GLU A 434 7.99 -3.97 28.14
N PHE A 435 7.37 -3.76 26.98
CA PHE A 435 7.79 -4.39 25.73
C PHE A 435 9.23 -4.00 25.39
N GLY A 436 9.57 -2.71 25.39
CA GLY A 436 10.95 -2.26 25.15
C GLY A 436 11.97 -2.92 26.08
N ALA A 437 11.62 -3.05 27.36
CA ALA A 437 12.44 -3.68 28.40
C ALA A 437 12.44 -5.22 28.39
N SER A 438 11.52 -5.87 27.67
CA SER A 438 11.44 -7.34 27.64
C SER A 438 12.67 -7.94 26.96
N SER A 439 13.13 -9.09 27.43
CA SER A 439 14.24 -9.80 26.78
C SER A 439 13.79 -10.44 25.47
N GLU A 440 14.70 -10.49 24.51
CA GLU A 440 14.58 -11.37 23.35
C GLU A 440 14.88 -12.81 23.78
N VAL A 441 14.08 -13.75 23.30
CA VAL A 441 14.20 -15.18 23.59
C VAL A 441 14.20 -15.97 22.28
N PRO A 442 14.97 -17.08 22.19
CA PRO A 442 14.97 -17.90 20.99
C PRO A 442 13.61 -18.59 20.81
N PHE A 443 13.08 -18.53 19.59
CA PHE A 443 11.92 -19.30 19.17
C PHE A 443 12.38 -20.66 18.66
N LEU A 444 12.23 -21.69 19.50
CA LEU A 444 12.70 -23.05 19.19
C LEU A 444 11.62 -23.90 18.52
N VAL A 445 11.97 -24.56 17.43
CA VAL A 445 11.17 -25.57 16.73
C VAL A 445 12.03 -26.82 16.63
N ASP A 446 11.56 -27.95 17.18
CA ASP A 446 12.31 -29.21 17.27
C ASP A 446 13.74 -29.05 17.84
N GLY A 447 13.87 -28.22 18.88
CA GLY A 447 15.15 -27.95 19.53
C GLY A 447 16.13 -27.09 18.72
N SER A 448 15.73 -26.61 17.53
CA SER A 448 16.52 -25.69 16.70
C SER A 448 15.93 -24.28 16.75
N GLU A 449 16.79 -23.27 16.81
CA GLU A 449 16.36 -21.86 16.80
C GLU A 449 15.85 -21.49 15.40
N ALA A 450 14.55 -21.23 15.31
CA ALA A 450 13.86 -20.84 14.09
C ALA A 450 13.55 -19.34 14.03
N GLY A 451 13.85 -18.59 15.09
CA GLY A 451 13.66 -17.15 15.14
C GLY A 451 14.00 -16.55 16.49
N VAL A 452 13.85 -15.24 16.59
CA VAL A 452 14.01 -14.46 17.82
C VAL A 452 12.69 -13.80 18.18
N LEU A 453 12.15 -14.14 19.35
CA LEU A 453 10.87 -13.68 19.85
C LEU A 453 11.07 -12.60 20.92
N LYS A 454 10.27 -11.54 20.84
CA LYS A 454 10.12 -10.54 21.91
C LYS A 454 8.64 -10.38 22.20
N SER A 455 8.25 -10.34 23.47
CA SER A 455 6.82 -10.27 23.83
C SER A 455 6.60 -9.56 25.15
N HIS A 456 5.50 -8.82 25.23
CA HIS A 456 4.96 -8.28 26.46
C HIS A 456 3.44 -8.12 26.34
N GLY A 457 2.70 -8.63 27.33
CA GLY A 457 1.24 -8.56 27.33
C GLY A 457 0.63 -9.17 26.06
N PRO A 458 -0.27 -8.45 25.36
CA PRO A 458 -0.89 -8.93 24.12
C PRO A 458 0.00 -8.80 22.87
N LEU A 459 1.18 -8.19 22.96
CA LEU A 459 2.04 -7.88 21.81
C LEU A 459 3.25 -8.83 21.73
N SER A 460 3.44 -9.42 20.54
CA SER A 460 4.59 -10.24 20.19
C SER A 460 5.23 -9.79 18.87
N PHE A 461 6.55 -9.73 18.82
CA PHE A 461 7.35 -9.59 17.61
C PHE A 461 8.24 -10.82 17.42
N LEU A 462 8.19 -11.46 16.26
CA LEU A 462 9.00 -12.62 15.91
C LEU A 462 9.80 -12.35 14.64
N LYS A 463 11.13 -12.24 14.76
CA LYS A 463 12.01 -12.34 13.59
C LYS A 463 12.21 -13.81 13.24
N VAL A 464 11.82 -14.24 12.05
CA VAL A 464 11.93 -15.64 11.61
C VAL A 464 13.22 -15.84 10.83
N HIS A 465 14.05 -16.76 11.30
CA HIS A 465 15.33 -17.06 10.66
C HIS A 465 15.15 -17.73 9.32
N ASP A 466 16.09 -17.49 8.42
CA ASP A 466 16.16 -18.17 7.11
C ASP A 466 14.90 -18.05 6.23
N ALA A 467 14.06 -17.04 6.47
CA ALA A 467 12.86 -16.74 5.71
C ALA A 467 12.95 -15.39 4.99
N GLY A 468 12.36 -15.29 3.80
CA GLY A 468 12.11 -14.06 3.07
C GLY A 468 10.72 -13.48 3.39
N HIS A 469 10.04 -12.98 2.36
CA HIS A 469 8.75 -12.30 2.46
C HIS A 469 7.62 -13.25 2.85
N MET A 470 7.49 -14.36 2.12
CA MET A 470 6.49 -15.41 2.38
C MET A 470 7.07 -16.40 3.39
N VAL A 471 7.00 -16.05 4.68
CA VAL A 471 7.55 -16.89 5.76
C VAL A 471 7.05 -18.34 5.71
N PRO A 472 5.75 -18.63 5.48
CA PRO A 472 5.29 -20.02 5.39
C PRO A 472 5.84 -20.78 4.18
N MET A 473 6.22 -20.09 3.09
CA MET A 473 6.89 -20.72 1.95
C MET A 473 8.32 -21.16 2.31
N ASP A 474 9.09 -20.28 2.95
CA ASP A 474 10.52 -20.53 3.22
C ASP A 474 10.74 -21.40 4.46
N GLN A 475 9.91 -21.22 5.49
CA GLN A 475 10.01 -21.93 6.78
C GLN A 475 8.66 -22.53 7.20
N PRO A 476 8.08 -23.45 6.39
CA PRO A 476 6.70 -23.94 6.58
C PRO A 476 6.46 -24.57 7.95
N LYS A 477 7.44 -25.34 8.45
CA LYS A 477 7.35 -25.96 9.76
C LYS A 477 7.34 -24.93 10.90
N ALA A 478 8.22 -23.94 10.84
CA ALA A 478 8.29 -22.89 11.85
C ALA A 478 7.04 -22.00 11.81
N ALA A 479 6.52 -21.71 10.62
CA ALA A 479 5.30 -20.94 10.44
C ALA A 479 4.06 -21.64 11.03
N LEU A 480 3.91 -22.95 10.81
CA LEU A 480 2.82 -23.72 11.42
C LEU A 480 2.95 -23.74 12.95
N GLU A 481 4.15 -24.00 13.46
CA GLU A 481 4.37 -24.04 14.91
C GLU A 481 4.13 -22.68 15.57
N MET A 482 4.52 -21.59 14.90
CA MET A 482 4.21 -20.22 15.30
C MET A 482 2.69 -20.01 15.43
N LEU A 483 1.89 -20.39 14.42
CA LEU A 483 0.44 -20.27 14.48
C LEU A 483 -0.14 -21.08 15.65
N ILE A 484 0.26 -22.35 15.78
CA ILE A 484 -0.24 -23.25 16.83
C ILE A 484 0.02 -22.66 18.21
N ARG A 485 1.26 -22.24 18.50
CA ARG A 485 1.61 -21.72 19.81
C ARG A 485 0.97 -20.36 20.08
N TRP A 486 0.92 -19.48 19.07
CA TRP A 486 0.34 -18.14 19.23
C TRP A 486 -1.16 -18.21 19.52
N THR A 487 -1.92 -18.98 18.73
CA THR A 487 -3.37 -19.13 18.94
C THR A 487 -3.70 -19.78 20.29
N ARG A 488 -2.86 -20.72 20.77
CA ARG A 488 -2.99 -21.32 22.10
C ARG A 488 -2.50 -20.44 23.26
N GLY A 489 -1.83 -19.32 22.97
CA GLY A 489 -1.30 -18.40 23.98
C GLY A 489 0.06 -18.78 24.57
N ASN A 490 0.79 -19.70 23.94
CA ASN A 490 2.02 -20.30 24.46
C ASN A 490 3.22 -20.07 23.52
N LEU A 491 3.28 -18.93 22.82
CA LEU A 491 4.30 -18.65 21.80
C LEU A 491 5.76 -18.77 22.31
N SER A 492 5.97 -18.52 23.61
CA SER A 492 7.26 -18.63 24.28
C SER A 492 7.55 -20.01 24.89
N GLU A 493 6.60 -20.95 24.91
CA GLU A 493 6.82 -22.29 25.46
C GLU A 493 7.56 -23.19 24.47
N ILE A 494 8.43 -24.05 24.98
CA ILE A 494 9.11 -25.09 24.22
C ILE A 494 8.09 -26.21 23.96
N ALA A 495 7.87 -26.58 22.70
CA ALA A 495 7.03 -27.74 22.38
C ALA A 495 7.60 -28.99 23.07
N VAL A 496 6.84 -29.56 24.00
CA VAL A 496 7.08 -30.88 24.54
C VAL A 496 6.32 -31.84 23.64
N GLU A 497 7.02 -32.72 22.92
CA GLU A 497 6.37 -33.81 22.19
C GLU A 497 5.53 -34.64 23.18
N PRO A 498 4.30 -35.04 22.82
CA PRO A 498 3.51 -35.95 23.65
C PRO A 498 4.13 -37.34 23.58
N ASP A 499 4.92 -37.70 24.59
CA ASP A 499 5.35 -39.08 24.81
C ASP A 499 4.12 -39.99 24.93
N ASN A 500 4.17 -41.12 24.22
CA ASN A 500 3.20 -42.20 24.26
C ASN A 500 2.81 -42.57 25.70
N LEU A 501 1.62 -42.18 26.14
CA LEU A 501 1.05 -42.63 27.40
C LEU A 501 -0.39 -43.12 27.18
N GLU A 502 -0.53 -44.45 27.24
CA GLU A 502 -1.81 -45.13 27.41
C GLU A 502 -2.55 -44.63 28.67
N PRO A 503 -3.90 -44.61 28.68
CA PRO A 503 -4.65 -44.07 29.78
C PRO A 503 -4.80 -45.08 30.91
N TYR A 504 -4.22 -44.79 32.09
CA TYR A 504 -4.71 -45.34 33.34
C TYR A 504 -5.65 -44.32 34.02
N GLN A 505 -6.93 -44.67 34.06
CA GLN A 505 -7.96 -43.96 34.80
C GLN A 505 -7.66 -43.94 36.29
N THR A 506 -7.71 -42.76 36.90
CA THR A 506 -8.26 -42.62 38.26
C THR A 506 -8.96 -41.27 38.41
N THR A 507 -10.27 -41.37 38.57
CA THR A 507 -11.25 -40.33 38.92
C THR A 507 -11.05 -39.84 40.35
N VAL A 508 -11.06 -38.52 40.58
CA VAL A 508 -11.70 -37.91 41.78
C VAL A 508 -12.25 -36.51 41.44
N HIS A 509 -13.55 -36.34 41.67
CA HIS A 509 -14.33 -35.09 41.63
C HIS A 509 -14.07 -34.18 42.84
N PHE A 510 -14.28 -32.85 42.73
CA PHE A 510 -14.92 -31.93 43.73
C PHE A 510 -14.85 -30.48 43.15
N SER A 511 -15.90 -29.93 42.52
CA SER A 511 -16.99 -29.07 43.03
C SER A 511 -16.61 -27.78 43.80
N SER A 512 -16.64 -26.65 43.07
CA SER A 512 -17.46 -25.43 43.26
C SER A 512 -17.54 -24.63 44.61
N TRP A 513 -17.31 -23.30 44.48
CA TRP A 513 -17.92 -22.09 45.16
C TRP A 513 -17.10 -21.17 46.13
N ILE A 514 -16.84 -19.94 45.64
CA ILE A 514 -16.88 -18.50 46.09
C ILE A 514 -17.12 -18.05 47.58
N TYR A 515 -16.35 -17.05 48.10
CA TYR A 515 -16.73 -15.65 48.57
C TYR A 515 -15.82 -14.96 49.69
N VAL A 516 -15.23 -13.80 49.34
CA VAL A 516 -15.03 -12.43 49.95
C VAL A 516 -14.69 -12.12 51.45
N SER A 517 -13.86 -11.05 51.60
CA SER A 517 -13.74 -9.99 52.67
C SER A 517 -12.67 -10.19 53.78
N SER A 518 -12.04 -9.21 54.46
CA SER A 518 -11.82 -7.74 54.41
C SER A 518 -11.01 -7.30 55.68
N HIS A 519 -10.48 -6.06 55.74
CA HIS A 519 -9.91 -5.26 56.89
C HIS A 519 -8.35 -5.24 57.10
N CYS A 520 -7.64 -4.09 56.98
CA CYS A 520 -7.39 -2.96 57.95
C CYS A 520 -6.44 -3.36 59.13
N SER A 521 -5.38 -2.67 59.60
CA SER A 521 -5.06 -1.24 59.81
C SER A 521 -3.61 -1.01 60.38
N ILE A 522 -2.94 0.09 59.98
CA ILE A 522 -2.22 1.16 60.76
C ILE A 522 -0.95 0.88 61.63
N LEU A 523 0.07 1.77 61.47
CA LEU A 523 0.98 2.46 62.44
C LEU A 523 2.46 2.39 61.97
N CYS A 524 3.37 3.37 62.06
CA CYS A 524 3.40 4.82 62.36
C CYS A 524 4.86 5.30 62.07
N SER A 525 5.07 6.53 61.55
CA SER A 525 6.36 7.27 61.51
C SER A 525 6.70 7.88 62.91
N PRO A 526 7.63 8.87 63.16
CA PRO A 526 8.55 9.68 62.31
C PRO A 526 9.94 10.09 62.95
N PHE A 527 10.72 10.95 62.26
CA PHE A 527 11.65 12.07 62.70
C PHE A 527 12.87 12.17 61.72
N SER A 528 13.02 13.18 60.82
CA SER A 528 13.46 14.61 60.94
C SER A 528 15.01 14.78 61.01
N LEU A 529 15.75 15.78 60.48
CA LEU A 529 15.65 16.89 59.51
C LEU A 529 17.05 17.61 59.49
N SER A 530 17.30 18.49 58.49
CA SER A 530 18.27 19.64 58.46
C SER A 530 19.65 19.41 57.82
N LEU A 531 20.35 20.35 57.16
CA LEU A 531 20.13 21.49 56.21
C LEU A 531 21.52 22.19 56.04
N ALA A 532 21.69 23.01 54.98
CA ALA A 532 22.80 23.96 54.65
C ALA A 532 24.00 23.34 53.89
N ASP A 533 24.53 23.84 52.76
CA ASP A 533 24.76 25.22 52.28
C ASP A 533 24.71 25.39 50.73
N SER A 534 24.50 26.62 50.26
CA SER A 534 24.52 27.12 48.85
C SER A 534 25.81 27.94 48.56
N PRO A 535 26.10 28.61 47.41
CA PRO A 535 25.32 28.84 46.15
C PRO A 535 26.12 28.80 44.80
N LYS A 536 25.42 28.82 43.64
CA LYS A 536 25.64 29.77 42.50
C LYS A 536 24.74 29.52 41.24
N PHE A 537 24.01 30.59 40.86
CA PHE A 537 23.43 31.01 39.57
C PHE A 537 22.24 30.23 38.95
N ASN A 538 20.98 30.72 38.98
CA ASN A 538 20.31 31.80 38.20
C ASN A 538 20.16 31.56 36.67
N LEU A 539 19.08 30.90 36.24
CA LEU A 539 18.32 31.20 35.00
C LEU A 539 17.00 30.38 34.86
N LEU A 540 16.09 30.40 35.85
CA LEU A 540 14.78 29.72 35.68
C LEU A 540 13.57 30.42 36.32
N TYR A 541 13.78 31.59 36.94
CA TYR A 541 12.69 32.32 37.62
C TYR A 541 12.15 33.54 36.86
N LEU A 542 12.55 33.72 35.59
CA LEU A 542 12.01 34.80 34.74
C LEU A 542 11.03 34.33 33.66
N VAL A 543 10.88 33.03 33.41
CA VAL A 543 10.02 32.50 32.33
C VAL A 543 8.64 32.08 32.81
N ILE A 544 8.48 31.78 34.11
CA ILE A 544 7.21 31.26 34.66
C ILE A 544 6.24 32.39 35.07
N SER A 545 6.70 33.64 35.14
CA SER A 545 5.84 34.79 35.49
C SER A 545 5.23 35.53 34.29
N MET A 546 5.51 35.13 33.03
CA MET A 546 4.90 35.72 31.83
C MET A 546 3.82 34.87 31.15
N LEU A 547 3.59 33.63 31.61
CA LEU A 547 2.59 32.72 30.99
C LEU A 547 1.26 32.64 31.74
N ILE A 548 1.09 33.35 32.86
CA ILE A 548 -0.15 33.33 33.67
C ILE A 548 -1.01 34.60 33.45
N LEU A 549 -0.61 35.49 32.54
CA LEU A 549 -1.32 36.75 32.26
C LEU A 549 -1.97 36.85 30.86
N PHE A 550 -2.00 35.76 30.07
CA PHE A 550 -2.64 35.75 28.74
C PHE A 550 -3.87 34.85 28.60
N MET A 551 -4.30 34.15 29.66
CA MET A 551 -5.49 33.28 29.64
C MET A 551 -6.61 33.76 30.60
N LYS A 552 -6.94 35.06 30.57
CA LYS A 552 -8.11 35.57 31.29
C LYS A 552 -8.65 36.93 30.80
N PHE A 553 -8.88 37.06 29.50
CA PHE A 553 -9.73 38.08 28.85
C PHE A 553 -9.87 37.58 27.40
N ILE A 554 -10.91 36.86 26.98
CA ILE A 554 -12.23 37.39 26.58
C ILE A 554 -13.18 36.19 26.41
N ILE A 555 -14.17 36.07 27.28
CA ILE A 555 -15.57 35.62 27.05
C ILE A 555 -16.33 36.45 28.10
N ILE A 556 -17.45 37.16 27.90
CA ILE A 556 -18.80 36.77 27.45
C ILE A 556 -19.65 38.06 27.26
N HIS A 557 -20.55 38.06 26.26
CA HIS A 557 -21.98 38.53 26.24
C HIS A 557 -22.28 39.22 24.89
N THR A 558 -23.25 38.86 24.04
CA THR A 558 -24.56 38.14 24.10
C THR A 558 -24.85 37.59 22.69
N GLY A 559 -25.36 36.38 22.39
CA GLY A 559 -26.66 35.79 22.73
C GLY A 559 -27.71 36.04 21.63
N THR A 560 -28.00 35.05 20.76
CA THR A 560 -29.34 34.53 20.28
C THR A 560 -29.34 33.90 18.86
N GLU A 561 -29.86 32.67 18.79
CA GLU A 561 -30.63 31.97 17.72
C GLU A 561 -30.01 31.53 16.36
N GLY A 562 -30.15 30.22 16.07
CA GLY A 562 -30.26 29.62 14.72
C GLY A 562 -29.14 28.64 14.31
N PRO A 563 -29.43 27.43 13.78
CA PRO A 563 -28.40 26.54 13.25
C PRO A 563 -27.97 27.06 11.87
N LEU A 564 -26.71 27.45 11.73
CA LEU A 564 -26.09 27.68 10.43
C LEU A 564 -25.21 26.47 10.12
N GLU A 565 -25.76 25.59 9.28
CA GLU A 565 -24.96 24.70 8.44
C GLU A 565 -23.87 25.53 7.76
N VAL A 566 -22.61 25.23 8.07
CA VAL A 566 -21.51 25.63 7.21
C VAL A 566 -21.39 24.52 6.17
N ALA A 567 -22.10 24.71 5.06
CA ALA A 567 -21.83 23.97 3.84
C ALA A 567 -20.43 24.40 3.35
N GLU A 568 -19.46 23.49 3.43
CA GLU A 568 -18.23 23.61 2.65
C GLU A 568 -18.60 23.43 1.17
N GLU A 569 -18.71 24.54 0.44
CA GLU A 569 -18.72 24.53 -1.02
C GLU A 569 -17.34 24.09 -1.52
N SER A 570 -17.16 22.78 -1.67
CA SER A 570 -16.28 22.20 -2.67
C SER A 570 -16.65 22.80 -4.03
N LYS A 571 -15.83 23.71 -4.54
CA LYS A 571 -15.89 24.13 -5.96
C LYS A 571 -14.89 23.35 -6.79
N PHE A 572 -15.09 22.03 -6.81
CA PHE A 572 -14.96 21.26 -8.05
C PHE A 572 -16.30 20.54 -8.26
N VAL A 573 -17.26 21.28 -8.82
CA VAL A 573 -18.52 20.70 -9.32
C VAL A 573 -18.33 20.40 -10.80
N PRO A 574 -18.68 19.18 -11.29
CA PRO A 574 -18.51 18.83 -12.69
C PRO A 574 -19.44 19.66 -13.57
N LEU A 575 -18.89 20.27 -14.62
CA LEU A 575 -19.66 21.02 -15.60
C LEU A 575 -20.24 20.06 -16.66
N ASN A 576 -21.49 19.66 -16.40
CA ASN A 576 -22.48 18.99 -17.26
C ASN A 576 -22.44 17.47 -17.46
N ALA A 577 -23.66 16.96 -17.68
CA ALA A 577 -24.20 15.71 -17.15
C ALA A 577 -24.41 14.58 -18.19
N GLU A 578 -23.81 14.67 -19.36
CA GLU A 578 -23.83 13.58 -20.36
C GLU A 578 -22.46 13.55 -21.05
N ASP A 579 -21.61 12.61 -20.61
CA ASP A 579 -20.33 12.19 -21.19
C ASP A 579 -19.44 13.22 -21.92
N ALA A 580 -18.27 13.49 -21.34
CA ALA A 580 -17.03 13.37 -22.10
C ALA A 580 -15.99 12.74 -21.19
N GLN A 581 -15.45 11.61 -21.62
CA GLN A 581 -14.41 10.84 -20.94
C GLN A 581 -13.13 11.64 -20.65
N TYR A 582 -13.00 12.90 -21.12
CA TYR A 582 -12.01 13.92 -20.74
C TYR A 582 -12.52 15.35 -21.10
N GLY A 583 -12.26 16.40 -20.28
CA GLY A 583 -12.44 17.82 -20.66
C GLY A 583 -11.97 18.87 -19.62
N PRO A 584 -11.52 20.07 -20.05
CA PRO A 584 -10.21 20.33 -20.65
C PRO A 584 -9.14 20.77 -19.62
N PRO A 585 -7.95 20.17 -19.68
CA PRO A 585 -6.73 20.77 -19.18
C PRO A 585 -6.10 21.59 -20.32
N ALA A 586 -5.95 22.91 -20.16
CA ALA A 586 -5.31 23.73 -21.17
C ALA A 586 -3.95 24.22 -20.70
N LEU A 587 -2.90 23.86 -21.45
CA LEU A 587 -1.55 24.35 -21.21
C LEU A 587 -1.16 25.36 -22.31
N LEU A 588 -1.03 26.62 -21.90
CA LEU A 588 -0.70 27.76 -22.76
C LEU A 588 0.81 27.96 -22.82
N LEU A 589 1.39 27.90 -24.02
CA LEU A 589 2.81 28.19 -24.25
C LEU A 589 3.01 29.58 -24.81
N LEU A 590 3.83 30.43 -24.19
CA LEU A 590 4.20 31.75 -24.72
C LEU A 590 5.70 31.78 -25.02
N GLY A 591 6.08 32.15 -26.25
CA GLY A 591 7.47 32.48 -26.60
C GLY A 591 8.19 31.58 -27.62
N PHE A 592 7.48 30.73 -28.37
CA PHE A 592 8.08 29.83 -29.38
C PHE A 592 7.87 30.33 -30.83
N GLU A 593 8.69 29.87 -31.79
CA GLU A 593 8.57 30.17 -33.22
C GLU A 593 7.69 29.14 -33.98
N VAL A 594 7.06 29.52 -35.11
CA VAL A 594 6.09 28.66 -35.84
C VAL A 594 6.80 27.47 -36.48
N GLU A 595 8.04 27.68 -36.87
CA GLU A 595 8.94 26.67 -37.44
C GLU A 595 9.32 25.60 -36.40
N GLU A 596 9.13 25.86 -35.11
CA GLU A 596 9.43 24.94 -34.00
C GLU A 596 8.27 24.02 -33.65
N ILE A 597 7.07 24.25 -34.20
CA ILE A 597 5.90 23.37 -34.01
C ILE A 597 6.20 21.94 -34.46
N GLY A 598 6.97 21.77 -35.54
CA GLY A 598 7.40 20.45 -35.99
C GLY A 598 8.27 19.71 -34.95
N LYS A 599 9.06 20.46 -34.16
CA LYS A 599 9.84 19.89 -33.05
C LYS A 599 8.92 19.54 -31.88
N ILE A 600 7.94 20.38 -31.55
CA ILE A 600 6.95 20.10 -30.50
C ILE A 600 6.14 18.84 -30.86
N GLN A 601 5.69 18.70 -32.11
CA GLN A 601 4.98 17.51 -32.58
C GLN A 601 5.85 16.25 -32.52
N GLN A 602 7.11 16.36 -32.92
CA GLN A 602 8.07 15.25 -32.83
C GLN A 602 8.36 14.88 -31.38
N PHE A 603 8.47 15.85 -30.49
CA PHE A 603 8.66 15.65 -29.05
C PHE A 603 7.43 14.97 -28.42
N LEU A 604 6.22 15.42 -28.74
CA LEU A 604 4.98 14.77 -28.30
C LEU A 604 4.87 13.33 -28.81
N LYS A 605 5.31 13.08 -30.03
CA LYS A 605 5.38 11.74 -30.60
C LYS A 605 6.38 10.84 -29.86
N GLU A 606 7.51 11.39 -29.42
CA GLU A 606 8.50 10.67 -28.60
C GLU A 606 7.98 10.37 -27.18
N LEU A 607 6.96 11.12 -26.74
CA LEU A 607 6.24 10.92 -25.49
C LEU A 607 4.94 10.11 -25.64
N ASP A 608 4.69 9.49 -26.81
CA ASP A 608 3.43 8.78 -27.15
C ASP A 608 2.16 9.66 -27.00
N GLY A 609 2.30 10.98 -27.02
CA GLY A 609 1.23 12.00 -26.90
C GLY A 609 0.58 12.38 -28.23
N GLU A 610 0.56 11.49 -29.24
CA GLU A 610 0.02 11.78 -30.59
C GLU A 610 -1.49 12.10 -30.59
N PHE A 611 -2.20 11.80 -29.50
CA PHE A 611 -3.61 12.14 -29.30
C PHE A 611 -3.84 13.62 -28.92
N LEU A 612 -2.79 14.36 -28.56
CA LEU A 612 -2.89 15.77 -28.17
C LEU A 612 -3.05 16.67 -29.39
N GLN A 613 -4.02 17.56 -29.35
CA GLN A 613 -4.26 18.52 -30.41
C GLN A 613 -3.49 19.83 -30.15
N ILE A 614 -2.64 20.23 -31.09
CA ILE A 614 -1.99 21.55 -31.10
C ILE A 614 -2.91 22.55 -31.80
N ILE A 615 -3.32 23.59 -31.09
CA ILE A 615 -4.15 24.69 -31.63
C ILE A 615 -3.37 26.00 -31.55
N LEU A 616 -3.21 26.69 -32.68
CA LEU A 616 -2.47 27.96 -32.75
C LEU A 616 -3.41 29.14 -32.56
N CYS A 617 -3.01 30.15 -31.79
CA CYS A 617 -3.80 31.36 -31.66
C CYS A 617 -3.77 32.22 -32.95
N THR A 618 -4.94 32.62 -33.44
CA THR A 618 -5.13 33.49 -34.60
C THR A 618 -5.57 34.89 -34.19
N GLU A 619 -5.46 35.87 -35.10
CA GLU A 619 -5.88 37.25 -34.80
C GLU A 619 -7.36 37.36 -34.41
N ASP A 620 -8.22 36.50 -34.96
CA ASP A 620 -9.65 36.45 -34.63
C ASP A 620 -9.94 35.72 -33.31
N MET A 621 -9.00 34.94 -32.76
CA MET A 621 -9.16 34.25 -31.48
C MET A 621 -8.84 35.16 -30.27
N ILE A 622 -8.04 36.21 -30.46
CA ILE A 622 -7.62 37.13 -29.38
C ILE A 622 -8.82 37.80 -28.69
N THR A 623 -9.86 38.11 -29.44
CA THR A 623 -11.07 38.80 -28.95
C THR A 623 -12.18 37.85 -28.49
N ARG A 624 -11.95 36.54 -28.56
CA ARG A 624 -12.92 35.49 -28.18
C ARG A 624 -12.62 34.98 -26.77
N SER A 625 -13.58 34.28 -26.17
CA SER A 625 -13.32 33.63 -24.89
C SER A 625 -12.30 32.50 -25.05
N LEU A 626 -11.56 32.21 -23.99
CA LEU A 626 -10.61 31.11 -23.94
C LEU A 626 -11.26 29.78 -24.33
N TRP A 627 -12.49 29.53 -23.88
CA TRP A 627 -13.27 28.34 -24.22
C TRP A 627 -13.56 28.23 -25.74
N GLU A 628 -13.96 29.31 -26.39
CA GLU A 628 -14.21 29.30 -27.84
C GLU A 628 -12.93 29.07 -28.64
N ALA A 629 -11.81 29.59 -28.14
CA ALA A 629 -10.52 29.44 -28.77
C ALA A 629 -10.01 27.99 -28.72
N ILE A 630 -10.02 27.34 -27.56
CA ILE A 630 -9.50 25.96 -27.39
C ILE A 630 -10.34 24.91 -28.12
N ASN A 631 -11.58 25.22 -28.48
CA ASN A 631 -12.47 24.32 -29.22
C ASN A 631 -12.50 24.61 -30.73
N THR A 632 -11.66 25.53 -31.22
CA THR A 632 -11.59 25.87 -32.65
C THR A 632 -10.81 24.80 -33.42
N LYS A 633 -11.45 24.21 -34.45
CA LYS A 633 -10.79 23.23 -35.34
C LYS A 633 -9.92 23.92 -36.38
N GLN A 634 -8.65 23.52 -36.47
CA GLN A 634 -7.67 24.05 -37.43
C GLN A 634 -7.11 22.93 -38.33
N PRO A 635 -7.84 22.52 -39.39
CA PRO A 635 -7.49 21.34 -40.19
C PRO A 635 -6.26 21.53 -41.10
N ASN A 636 -5.83 22.77 -41.37
CA ASN A 636 -4.64 23.07 -42.17
C ASN A 636 -3.86 24.25 -41.60
N LEU A 637 -2.86 23.95 -40.77
CA LEU A 637 -2.04 24.94 -40.05
C LEU A 637 -1.32 25.95 -40.98
N LYS A 638 -1.10 25.60 -42.27
CA LYS A 638 -0.41 26.46 -43.25
C LYS A 638 -1.29 27.56 -43.85
N GLU A 639 -2.61 27.46 -43.71
CA GLU A 639 -3.59 28.41 -44.26
C GLU A 639 -4.16 29.37 -43.21
N VAL A 640 -3.78 29.19 -41.94
CA VAL A 640 -4.27 29.96 -40.80
C VAL A 640 -3.51 31.30 -40.70
N LYS A 641 -4.25 32.42 -40.56
CA LYS A 641 -3.66 33.74 -40.30
C LYS A 641 -3.29 33.86 -38.82
N ILE A 642 -2.07 33.45 -38.49
CA ILE A 642 -1.50 33.51 -37.14
C ILE A 642 -1.29 34.96 -36.72
N ALA A 643 -1.65 35.29 -35.48
CA ALA A 643 -1.43 36.62 -34.92
C ALA A 643 0.06 36.94 -34.81
N LYS A 644 0.49 38.06 -35.41
CA LYS A 644 1.91 38.47 -35.42
C LYS A 644 2.32 39.35 -34.24
N SER A 645 1.37 39.81 -33.42
CA SER A 645 1.57 40.91 -32.45
C SER A 645 1.66 40.50 -30.97
N LEU A 646 1.76 39.22 -30.64
CA LEU A 646 1.92 38.73 -29.26
C LEU A 646 2.84 37.50 -29.22
N PRO A 647 3.49 37.15 -28.08
CA PRO A 647 4.21 35.89 -27.95
C PRO A 647 3.29 34.74 -28.35
N ARG A 648 3.80 33.86 -29.23
CA ARG A 648 2.96 32.89 -29.95
C ARG A 648 2.44 31.82 -28.99
N ILE A 649 1.16 31.47 -29.16
CA ILE A 649 0.37 30.65 -28.25
C ILE A 649 0.03 29.29 -28.86
N CYS A 650 0.28 28.24 -28.09
CA CYS A 650 -0.23 26.89 -28.33
C CYS A 650 -1.10 26.45 -27.16
N PHE A 651 -2.19 25.75 -27.46
CA PHE A 651 -3.02 25.06 -26.47
C PHE A 651 -2.83 23.54 -26.60
N PHE A 652 -2.70 22.86 -25.47
CA PHE A 652 -2.90 21.43 -25.36
C PHE A 652 -4.25 21.13 -24.73
N SER A 653 -4.91 20.05 -25.15
CA SER A 653 -6.11 19.54 -24.51
C SER A 653 -5.95 18.03 -24.28
N GLY A 654 -6.41 17.54 -23.12
CA GLY A 654 -6.46 16.11 -22.79
C GLY A 654 -5.37 15.56 -21.85
N LEU A 655 -4.51 16.40 -21.27
CA LEU A 655 -3.50 16.02 -20.26
C LEU A 655 -4.02 16.08 -18.82
N SER A 656 -3.97 14.99 -18.05
CA SER A 656 -4.09 15.07 -16.60
C SER A 656 -3.07 16.06 -15.98
N GLY A 657 -3.37 16.56 -14.79
CA GLY A 657 -2.46 17.50 -14.09
C GLY A 657 -1.05 16.92 -13.88
N GLU A 658 -0.94 15.60 -13.78
CA GLU A 658 0.33 14.87 -13.66
C GLU A 658 1.11 14.86 -14.99
N GLU A 659 0.45 14.54 -16.11
CA GLU A 659 1.07 14.56 -17.45
C GLU A 659 1.52 15.97 -17.86
N MET A 660 0.81 17.01 -17.39
CA MET A 660 1.15 18.41 -17.63
C MET A 660 2.48 18.80 -16.98
N ILE A 661 2.71 18.42 -15.72
CA ILE A 661 3.97 18.70 -15.02
C ILE A 661 5.13 17.93 -15.65
N MET A 662 4.90 16.68 -16.05
CA MET A 662 5.91 15.88 -16.76
C MET A 662 6.31 16.47 -18.11
N PHE A 663 5.36 17.03 -18.86
CA PHE A 663 5.64 17.73 -20.12
C PHE A 663 6.47 19.01 -19.88
N ILE A 664 6.13 19.79 -18.85
CA ILE A 664 6.86 21.02 -18.48
C ILE A 664 8.32 20.70 -18.13
N ASP A 665 8.56 19.67 -17.33
CA ASP A 665 9.91 19.29 -16.89
C ASP A 665 10.79 18.76 -18.04
N ALA A 666 10.19 18.06 -19.01
CA ALA A 666 10.90 17.51 -20.16
C ALA A 666 11.06 18.51 -21.32
N PHE A 667 10.30 19.61 -21.34
CA PHE A 667 10.32 20.59 -22.44
C PHE A 667 11.70 21.20 -22.74
N PRO A 668 12.54 21.55 -21.73
CA PRO A 668 13.89 22.07 -22.00
C PRO A 668 14.80 21.05 -22.72
N GLU A 669 14.53 19.75 -22.59
CA GLU A 669 15.31 18.69 -23.24
C GLU A 669 15.02 18.60 -24.75
N ALA A 670 13.94 19.21 -25.23
CA ALA A 670 13.57 19.26 -26.65
C ALA A 670 14.41 20.25 -27.48
N GLY A 671 15.35 20.97 -26.85
CA GLY A 671 16.18 21.98 -27.53
C GLY A 671 15.39 23.18 -28.05
N LEU A 672 14.31 23.51 -27.33
CA LEU A 672 13.46 24.69 -27.56
C LEU A 672 13.84 25.80 -26.56
N GLU A 673 13.64 27.06 -26.96
CA GLU A 673 13.80 28.18 -26.03
C GLU A 673 12.76 28.08 -24.88
N PRO A 674 13.07 28.61 -23.69
CA PRO A 674 12.14 28.57 -22.56
C PRO A 674 10.80 29.21 -22.93
N ALA A 675 9.72 28.47 -22.71
CA ALA A 675 8.36 28.95 -22.88
C ALA A 675 7.69 29.18 -21.52
N ILE A 676 6.73 30.10 -21.46
CA ILE A 676 5.87 30.26 -20.28
C ILE A 676 4.72 29.27 -20.39
N PHE A 677 4.43 28.56 -19.29
CA PHE A 677 3.40 27.54 -19.19
C PHE A 677 2.31 28.00 -18.22
N ALA A 678 1.05 27.92 -18.62
CA ALA A 678 -0.08 28.25 -17.74
C ALA A 678 -1.19 27.19 -17.81
N ALA A 679 -1.76 26.85 -16.65
CA ALA A 679 -2.89 25.93 -16.53
C ALA A 679 -4.22 26.67 -16.46
N LEU A 680 -5.26 26.10 -17.05
CA LEU A 680 -6.62 26.62 -16.95
C LEU A 680 -7.20 26.44 -15.54
N VAL A 681 -7.73 27.51 -14.97
CA VAL A 681 -8.57 27.49 -13.76
C VAL A 681 -10.05 27.78 -14.11
N PRO A 682 -11.03 27.27 -13.35
CA PRO A 682 -12.46 27.37 -13.72
C PRO A 682 -12.97 28.79 -14.00
N ASN A 683 -12.40 29.81 -13.36
CA ASN A 683 -12.82 31.21 -13.53
C ASN A 683 -12.26 31.90 -14.80
N SER A 684 -11.39 31.24 -15.57
CA SER A 684 -10.70 31.83 -16.72
C SER A 684 -11.27 31.39 -18.08
N ALA A 685 -12.15 30.39 -18.11
CA ALA A 685 -12.69 29.82 -19.36
C ALA A 685 -13.52 30.82 -20.18
N ASP A 686 -14.27 31.70 -19.50
CA ASP A 686 -15.15 32.70 -20.13
C ASP A 686 -14.45 34.05 -20.37
N LYS A 687 -13.22 34.24 -19.88
CA LYS A 687 -12.47 35.49 -20.07
C LYS A 687 -12.02 35.64 -21.53
N PRO A 688 -11.97 36.88 -22.07
CA PRO A 688 -11.35 37.15 -23.36
C PRO A 688 -9.89 36.70 -23.36
N MET A 689 -9.44 36.07 -24.44
CA MET A 689 -8.08 35.54 -24.50
C MET A 689 -7.00 36.62 -24.29
N GLN A 690 -7.22 37.84 -24.80
CA GLN A 690 -6.31 38.95 -24.57
C GLN A 690 -6.07 39.24 -23.08
N GLU A 691 -7.12 39.22 -22.27
CA GLU A 691 -7.03 39.46 -20.82
C GLU A 691 -6.26 38.34 -20.12
N VAL A 692 -6.50 37.09 -20.53
CA VAL A 692 -5.78 35.91 -20.00
C VAL A 692 -4.28 35.99 -20.31
N ILE A 693 -3.91 36.44 -21.51
CA ILE A 693 -2.50 36.60 -21.91
C ILE A 693 -1.82 37.71 -21.10
N GLU A 694 -2.51 38.84 -20.90
CA GLU A 694 -2.00 39.97 -20.11
C GLU A 694 -1.78 39.57 -18.64
N GLU A 695 -2.69 38.78 -18.05
CA GLU A 695 -2.55 38.23 -16.69
C GLU A 695 -1.33 37.31 -16.57
N ILE A 696 -1.18 36.34 -17.48
CA ILE A 696 -0.08 35.36 -17.45
C ILE A 696 1.28 36.04 -17.65
N MET A 697 1.37 36.98 -18.59
CA MET A 697 2.61 37.72 -18.82
C MET A 697 2.95 38.62 -17.64
N GLY A 698 1.95 39.27 -17.03
CA GLY A 698 2.14 40.08 -15.83
C GLY A 698 2.65 39.25 -14.65
N ASP A 699 2.08 38.06 -14.42
CA ASP A 699 2.55 37.15 -13.37
C ASP A 699 3.96 36.63 -13.64
N HIS A 700 4.29 36.32 -14.90
CA HIS A 700 5.63 35.87 -15.27
C HIS A 700 6.69 36.97 -15.09
N GLU A 701 6.40 38.22 -15.43
CA GLU A 701 7.33 39.34 -15.22
C GLU A 701 7.56 39.66 -13.73
N MET A 702 6.66 39.23 -12.84
CA MET A 702 6.79 39.39 -11.38
C MET A 702 7.58 38.26 -10.69
N MET A 703 7.75 37.11 -11.36
CA MET A 703 8.55 35.96 -10.88
C MET A 703 10.02 36.10 -11.29
#